data_AF-A0A2W5QY20-F1
#
_entry.id   AF-A0A2W5QY20-F1
#
_cell.length_a   1.000
_cell.length_b   1.000
_cell.length_c   1.000
_cell.angle_alpha   90.00
_cell.angle_beta   90.00
_cell.angle_gamma   90.00
#
_symmetry.space_group_name_H-M   'P 1'
#
loop_
_entity.id
_entity.type
_entity.pdbx_description
1 polymer ?
#
loop_
_entity_poly.entity_id
_entity_poly.type
_entity_poly.pdbx_seq_one_letter_code
_entity_poly.pdbx_strand_id
1 'polypeptide(L)'
;MSGEAAAQIPAIALGGVTHRYGKVEALRGLDLAIPAGCMAGLIGPDGVGKSTLLGLAAGVTRIQQGRVEVLGGDMANANWRREAGGRVAYMPQGLGRNLYPTLSVAENLDFFGRLFGQGTAERRERITELIAATGLAPFANRPAGKLSGGMKQKLGICAALIHDPDLVILDEPTTGVDPLSRRQFWELIERLRVRRPGMSVIVATAYMEEAERFDWLAAMNEGQVLATGSPAEIRAQASETTLERAFVALLPAGERGAAEPLPDLPRVDHGGAPAIEASGLTRRFGDFVAVDHVNFRIEKGEIFGFLGSNGSGKSTTMKMLTGLLPASEGEAKLFGAPLAGGDMETRKRVGYMSQAFSLYAELTVRQNLVLHAQLFEIADVEGRVAEMLERFDLAEVADVRPESLPLGIRQRLQLAVAVIHRPEILILDEPTSGVDPVARDNFWRTLIELSRKDGVTIFLSTHFMNEAERCDRISLMHAGRVLAVGTPGELKRDRGMDTLEEVFIAVLEDAGMGRDQGGDLKERAAAPARVRRFDPGRLWAYASREALEIMRDRARLAFALLGPILLLLTFGYGISFDVENLPYAVFDQDQSLQSRQLLESFEGSRYFETHAPISSPAELDQRLKSGELKLAIEVPPDFGRDLMRERSPEIGVYVDGAMPFRAETTRGYVQGIAQSYLADAQLRTQGQAVPVYPITIEPRYRYNQAFKSVNAMVPSVIMLMLILIPAIMTALGVVKEKETGSITNFQSTPVTRLEFLLGKQLPYAAIAFGSFVTLVITARLIFDVPVKGSLPTLALGSLAYVLATTGFGLLISSFVRSQVAAIFATAIIAIIPAVNFSGLLVPVSSLSGGARFMGLAFPSAWYQQVSVGTFTKALGFAELWPDIVVTFLFALFFIAAAMVALRKQGA
;
A
#
# COMPACT_ATOMS: atom_id res chain seq x y z
N MET A 1 -2.02 12.70 61.44
CA MET A 1 -0.61 12.80 61.01
C MET A 1 -0.62 12.88 59.49
N SER A 2 -0.50 14.10 59.00
CA SER A 2 -0.41 14.49 57.59
C SER A 2 0.94 14.07 57.04
N GLY A 3 0.98 12.96 56.31
CA GLY A 3 2.10 12.63 55.43
C GLY A 3 1.98 13.45 54.16
N GLU A 4 2.93 14.35 53.92
CA GLU A 4 3.15 14.95 52.60
C GLU A 4 3.29 13.83 51.57
N ALA A 5 2.28 13.66 50.72
CA ALA A 5 2.38 12.81 49.54
C ALA A 5 3.47 13.42 48.65
N ALA A 6 4.62 12.75 48.55
CA ALA A 6 5.64 13.10 47.57
C ALA A 6 4.97 13.25 46.20
N ALA A 7 5.05 14.45 45.59
CA ALA A 7 4.39 14.77 44.34
C ALA A 7 4.78 13.74 43.27
N GLN A 8 3.85 12.81 42.98
CA GLN A 8 4.08 11.72 42.06
C GLN A 8 4.20 12.31 40.65
N ILE A 9 5.34 12.11 39.99
CA ILE A 9 5.57 12.63 38.63
C ILE A 9 4.48 12.05 37.72
N PRO A 10 3.72 12.88 36.98
CA PRO A 10 2.67 12.41 36.09
C PRO A 10 3.26 11.56 34.96
N ALA A 11 2.49 10.58 34.48
CA ALA A 11 2.91 9.75 33.34
C ALA A 11 3.03 10.60 32.06
N ILE A 12 2.10 11.54 31.88
CA ILE A 12 2.09 12.55 30.82
C ILE A 12 1.72 13.90 31.42
N ALA A 13 2.47 14.95 31.06
CA ALA A 13 2.08 16.34 31.31
C ALA A 13 2.14 17.15 30.01
N LEU A 14 1.03 17.82 29.70
CA LEU A 14 0.91 18.77 28.60
C LEU A 14 0.74 20.18 29.18
N GLY A 15 1.51 21.14 28.68
CA GLY A 15 1.43 22.54 29.07
C GLY A 15 1.25 23.46 27.87
N GLY A 16 0.09 24.11 27.76
CA GLY A 16 -0.26 25.05 26.69
C GLY A 16 -0.16 24.47 25.28
N VAL A 17 -0.48 23.18 25.10
CA VAL A 17 -0.22 22.48 23.84
C VAL A 17 -1.26 22.82 22.79
N THR A 18 -0.80 23.34 21.66
CA THR A 18 -1.64 23.65 20.50
C THR A 18 -1.17 22.85 19.29
N HIS A 19 -2.10 22.22 18.57
CA HIS A 19 -1.79 21.41 17.41
C HIS A 19 -2.84 21.60 16.31
N ARG A 20 -2.39 21.87 15.08
CA ARG A 20 -3.25 22.18 13.93
C ARG A 20 -2.93 21.31 12.71
N TYR A 21 -3.98 20.75 12.10
CA TYR A 21 -3.95 20.04 10.81
C TYR A 21 -4.63 20.89 9.74
N GLY A 22 -3.83 21.64 8.97
CA GLY A 22 -4.37 22.53 7.94
C GLY A 22 -5.26 23.62 8.56
N LYS A 23 -6.58 23.55 8.31
CA LYS A 23 -7.57 24.47 8.89
C LYS A 23 -8.12 24.00 10.24
N VAL A 24 -7.97 22.72 10.59
CA VAL A 24 -8.57 22.13 11.79
C VAL A 24 -7.59 22.22 12.95
N GLU A 25 -8.00 22.86 14.04
CA GLU A 25 -7.23 22.92 15.29
C GLU A 25 -7.63 21.76 16.18
N ALA A 26 -6.75 20.76 16.29
CA ALA A 26 -7.01 19.51 17.00
C ALA A 26 -6.83 19.64 18.52
N LEU A 27 -5.91 20.51 18.97
CA LEU A 27 -5.68 20.83 20.39
C LEU A 27 -5.54 22.35 20.52
N ARG A 28 -6.22 22.96 21.49
CA ARG A 28 -6.31 24.42 21.69
C ARG A 28 -5.73 24.82 23.05
N GLY A 29 -4.42 25.05 23.12
CA GLY A 29 -3.74 25.50 24.35
C GLY A 29 -3.95 24.54 25.54
N LEU A 30 -3.91 23.23 25.29
CA LEU A 30 -4.29 22.22 26.27
C LEU A 30 -3.28 22.10 27.41
N ASP A 31 -3.79 22.24 28.65
CA ASP A 31 -3.11 21.89 29.89
C ASP A 31 -3.74 20.61 30.48
N LEU A 32 -2.94 19.56 30.63
CA LEU A 32 -3.42 18.28 31.16
C LEU A 32 -2.28 17.50 31.83
N ALA A 33 -2.51 17.03 33.05
CA ALA A 33 -1.59 16.13 33.75
C ALA A 33 -2.29 14.79 34.02
N ILE A 34 -1.75 13.72 33.47
CA ILE A 34 -2.27 12.36 33.63
C ILE A 34 -1.46 11.65 34.72
N PRO A 35 -2.11 11.14 35.79
CA PRO A 35 -1.41 10.48 36.89
C PRO A 35 -0.67 9.21 36.44
N ALA A 36 0.40 8.87 37.16
CA ALA A 36 1.18 7.65 36.92
C ALA A 36 0.66 6.45 37.76
N GLY A 37 0.91 5.23 37.29
CA GLY A 37 0.57 3.98 37.99
C GLY A 37 -0.91 3.59 37.95
N CYS A 38 -1.70 4.26 37.10
CA CYS A 38 -3.13 4.01 36.98
C CYS A 38 -3.55 3.70 35.54
N MET A 39 -4.78 3.22 35.39
CA MET A 39 -5.47 3.13 34.11
C MET A 39 -6.24 4.43 33.88
N ALA A 40 -5.80 5.23 32.91
CA ALA A 40 -6.35 6.52 32.56
C ALA A 40 -7.09 6.48 31.21
N GLY A 41 -8.24 7.14 31.12
CA GLY A 41 -9.04 7.24 29.89
C GLY A 41 -9.12 8.66 29.33
N LEU A 42 -9.04 8.78 28.01
CA LEU A 42 -9.46 9.95 27.26
C LEU A 42 -10.80 9.64 26.60
N ILE A 43 -11.85 10.33 27.04
CA ILE A 43 -13.21 10.15 26.51
C ILE A 43 -13.63 11.40 25.73
N GLY A 44 -14.38 11.18 24.65
CA GLY A 44 -14.96 12.25 23.84
C GLY A 44 -15.25 11.81 22.41
N PRO A 45 -15.98 12.62 21.63
CA PRO A 45 -16.33 12.32 20.25
C PRO A 45 -15.12 12.09 19.33
N ASP A 46 -15.37 11.55 18.15
CA ASP A 46 -14.35 11.44 17.11
C ASP A 46 -13.87 12.83 16.66
N GLY A 47 -12.57 12.98 16.46
CA GLY A 47 -11.99 14.23 15.98
C GLY A 47 -11.72 15.30 17.05
N VAL A 48 -12.04 15.07 18.33
CA VAL A 48 -11.79 16.05 19.42
C VAL A 48 -10.32 16.18 19.84
N GLY A 49 -9.39 15.48 19.18
CA GLY A 49 -7.95 15.56 19.44
C GLY A 49 -7.35 14.44 20.29
N LYS A 50 -8.12 13.41 20.67
CA LYS A 50 -7.64 12.27 21.49
C LYS A 50 -6.40 11.60 20.90
N SER A 51 -6.48 11.14 19.65
CA SER A 51 -5.36 10.49 18.95
C SER A 51 -4.19 11.44 18.71
N THR A 52 -4.43 12.75 18.56
CA THR A 52 -3.37 13.76 18.46
C THR A 52 -2.60 13.90 19.77
N LEU A 53 -3.30 13.93 20.90
CA LEU A 53 -2.71 13.95 22.24
C LEU A 53 -1.87 12.69 22.49
N LEU A 54 -2.46 11.52 22.23
CA LEU A 54 -1.75 10.23 22.36
C LEU A 54 -0.53 10.15 21.44
N GLY A 55 -0.64 10.65 20.21
CA GLY A 55 0.46 10.69 19.26
C GLY A 55 1.61 11.62 19.68
N LEU A 56 1.30 12.76 20.31
CA LEU A 56 2.30 13.67 20.88
C LEU A 56 3.02 13.01 22.06
N ALA A 57 2.28 12.34 22.94
CA ALA A 57 2.84 11.63 24.08
C ALA A 57 3.68 10.39 23.68
N ALA A 58 3.26 9.65 22.66
CA ALA A 58 4.04 8.55 22.09
C ALA A 58 5.28 9.03 21.31
N GLY A 59 5.41 10.34 21.05
CA GLY A 59 6.49 10.92 20.25
C GLY A 59 6.37 10.64 18.75
N VAL A 60 5.25 10.10 18.28
CA VAL A 60 4.97 9.85 16.86
C VAL A 60 4.50 11.11 16.13
N THR A 61 3.85 12.03 16.82
CA THR A 61 3.40 13.33 16.30
C THR A 61 4.39 14.43 16.68
N ARG A 62 4.66 15.36 15.77
CA ARG A 62 5.57 16.49 16.05
C ARG A 62 4.88 17.53 16.94
N ILE A 63 5.57 17.97 17.98
CA ILE A 63 5.13 19.10 18.81
C ILE A 63 5.21 20.39 17.98
N GLN A 64 4.10 21.11 17.87
CA GLN A 64 4.01 22.40 17.16
C GLN A 64 4.19 23.57 18.13
N GLN A 65 3.39 23.60 19.21
CA GLN A 65 3.44 24.60 20.29
C GLN A 65 3.18 23.93 21.65
N GLY A 66 3.66 24.56 22.72
CA GLY A 66 3.56 24.05 24.10
C GLY A 66 4.65 23.06 24.49
N ARG A 67 4.51 22.48 25.68
CA ARG A 67 5.44 21.49 26.26
C ARG A 67 4.74 20.15 26.47
N VAL A 68 5.41 19.06 26.12
CA VAL A 68 4.92 17.70 26.33
C VAL A 68 5.99 16.93 27.09
N GLU A 69 5.67 16.50 28.30
CA GLU A 69 6.55 15.68 29.13
C GLU A 69 5.95 14.29 29.31
N VAL A 70 6.79 13.27 29.19
CA VAL A 70 6.40 11.87 29.30
C VAL A 70 7.44 11.14 30.13
N LEU A 71 6.98 10.38 31.13
CA LEU A 71 7.83 9.67 32.10
C LEU A 71 8.87 10.59 32.77
N GLY A 72 8.53 11.86 33.00
CA GLY A 72 9.37 12.86 33.67
C GLY A 72 10.40 13.58 32.80
N GLY A 73 10.36 13.43 31.47
CA GLY A 73 11.25 14.18 30.58
C GLY A 73 10.56 14.77 29.35
N ASP A 74 11.19 15.80 28.79
CA ASP A 74 10.64 16.60 27.69
C ASP A 74 10.74 15.88 26.34
N MET A 75 9.59 15.67 25.71
CA MET A 75 9.47 15.07 24.39
C MET A 75 9.91 16.00 23.25
N ALA A 76 10.27 17.27 23.51
CA ALA A 76 10.97 18.11 22.53
C ALA A 76 12.45 17.68 22.37
N ASN A 77 13.06 17.06 23.39
CA ASN A 77 14.44 16.60 23.36
C ASN A 77 14.60 15.28 22.60
N ALA A 78 15.42 15.29 21.53
CA ALA A 78 15.62 14.11 20.68
C ALA A 78 16.29 12.91 21.37
N ASN A 79 17.10 13.16 22.41
CA ASN A 79 17.72 12.09 23.20
C ASN A 79 16.69 11.43 24.11
N TRP A 80 15.92 12.24 24.85
CA TRP A 80 14.86 11.74 25.73
C TRP A 80 13.79 10.99 24.94
N ARG A 81 13.29 11.55 23.83
CA ARG A 81 12.32 10.84 22.95
C ARG A 81 12.79 9.44 22.55
N ARG A 82 14.10 9.26 22.32
CA ARG A 82 14.65 7.96 21.92
C ARG A 82 14.68 6.97 23.06
N GLU A 83 14.99 7.45 24.27
CA GLU A 83 14.96 6.67 25.50
C GLU A 83 13.52 6.31 25.88
N ALA A 84 12.62 7.29 25.87
CA ALA A 84 11.19 7.10 26.06
C ALA A 84 10.59 6.10 25.05
N GLY A 85 11.01 6.13 23.79
CA GLY A 85 10.57 5.15 22.78
C GLY A 85 10.95 3.69 23.07
N GLY A 86 11.84 3.41 24.03
CA GLY A 86 12.10 2.06 24.54
C GLY A 86 11.29 1.69 25.79
N ARG A 87 10.58 2.68 26.38
CA ARG A 87 9.79 2.56 27.62
C ARG A 87 8.30 2.79 27.40
N VAL A 88 7.92 3.37 26.25
CA VAL A 88 6.56 3.68 25.86
C VAL A 88 6.13 2.72 24.75
N ALA A 89 5.05 1.99 24.99
CA ALA A 89 4.37 1.23 23.97
C ALA A 89 3.22 2.04 23.39
N TYR A 90 3.09 2.04 22.07
CA TYR A 90 2.01 2.76 21.37
C TYR A 90 1.28 1.83 20.40
N MET A 91 -0.03 1.71 20.61
CA MET A 91 -0.95 1.04 19.69
C MET A 91 -1.83 2.11 19.03
N PRO A 92 -1.64 2.40 17.72
CA PRO A 92 -2.42 3.40 16.99
C PRO A 92 -3.86 2.92 16.72
N GLN A 93 -4.75 3.88 16.48
CA GLN A 93 -6.13 3.62 16.09
C GLN A 93 -6.24 2.74 14.82
N GLY A 94 -7.07 1.71 14.90
CA GLY A 94 -7.46 0.86 13.78
C GLY A 94 -6.90 -0.57 13.85
N LEU A 95 -7.77 -1.53 13.50
CA LEU A 95 -7.52 -2.97 13.63
C LEU A 95 -6.27 -3.43 12.86
N GLY A 96 -5.20 -3.73 13.59
CA GLY A 96 -3.97 -4.32 13.05
C GLY A 96 -3.08 -3.36 12.25
N ARG A 97 -3.25 -2.04 12.38
CA ARG A 97 -2.37 -1.05 11.72
C ARG A 97 -0.93 -1.08 12.24
N ASN A 98 -0.73 -1.55 13.47
CA ASN A 98 0.58 -1.84 14.04
C ASN A 98 1.13 -3.21 13.64
N LEU A 99 0.41 -4.03 12.87
CA LEU A 99 0.85 -5.39 12.52
C LEU A 99 1.23 -5.49 11.05
N TYR A 100 2.03 -6.49 10.73
CA TYR A 100 2.36 -6.87 9.37
C TYR A 100 1.45 -8.03 8.93
N PRO A 101 0.48 -7.80 8.02
CA PRO A 101 -0.55 -8.78 7.69
C PRO A 101 0.01 -10.08 7.08
N THR A 102 1.15 -9.98 6.40
CA THR A 102 1.85 -11.06 5.70
C THR A 102 2.67 -11.95 6.63
N LEU A 103 3.01 -11.46 7.82
CA LEU A 103 3.76 -12.20 8.84
C LEU A 103 2.83 -13.00 9.73
N SER A 104 3.31 -14.13 10.25
CA SER A 104 2.60 -14.91 11.28
C SER A 104 2.52 -14.19 12.62
N VAL A 105 1.72 -14.70 13.55
CA VAL A 105 1.68 -14.25 14.97
C VAL A 105 3.10 -14.24 15.55
N ALA A 106 3.83 -15.36 15.45
CA ALA A 106 5.17 -15.48 15.99
C ALA A 106 6.19 -14.56 15.27
N GLU A 107 6.06 -14.38 13.95
CA GLU A 107 6.96 -13.51 13.17
C GLU A 107 6.76 -12.03 13.46
N ASN A 108 5.52 -11.59 13.68
CA ASN A 108 5.24 -10.23 14.13
C ASN A 108 5.95 -9.98 15.47
N LEU A 109 5.78 -10.88 16.44
CA LEU A 109 6.40 -10.74 17.75
C LEU A 109 7.94 -10.87 17.69
N ASP A 110 8.49 -11.74 16.85
CA ASP A 110 9.94 -11.83 16.61
C ASP A 110 10.49 -10.51 16.04
N PHE A 111 9.78 -9.88 15.11
CA PHE A 111 10.14 -8.58 14.57
C PHE A 111 10.17 -7.50 15.65
N PHE A 112 9.10 -7.37 16.44
CA PHE A 112 9.04 -6.36 17.51
C PHE A 112 10.11 -6.60 18.58
N GLY A 113 10.29 -7.85 19.05
CA GLY A 113 11.33 -8.15 20.02
C GLY A 113 12.74 -7.77 19.55
N ARG A 114 13.05 -7.92 18.25
CA ARG A 114 14.31 -7.45 17.67
C ARG A 114 14.42 -5.92 17.63
N LEU A 115 13.33 -5.21 17.36
CA LEU A 115 13.33 -3.73 17.35
C LEU A 115 13.70 -3.14 18.71
N PHE A 116 13.32 -3.83 19.79
CA PHE A 116 13.64 -3.45 21.16
C PHE A 116 14.93 -4.11 21.70
N GLY A 117 15.70 -4.79 20.84
CA GLY A 117 17.03 -5.31 21.17
C GLY A 117 17.06 -6.61 21.99
N GLN A 118 15.96 -7.36 22.05
CA GLN A 118 15.90 -8.62 22.79
C GLN A 118 16.77 -9.71 22.18
N GLY A 119 17.48 -10.45 23.04
CA GLY A 119 18.24 -11.61 22.64
C GLY A 119 17.34 -12.73 22.09
N THR A 120 17.89 -13.65 21.29
CA THR A 120 17.10 -14.73 20.67
C THR A 120 16.41 -15.64 21.69
N ALA A 121 17.08 -15.97 22.81
CA ALA A 121 16.50 -16.83 23.84
C ALA A 121 15.38 -16.12 24.63
N GLU A 122 15.66 -14.90 25.10
CA GLU A 122 14.69 -14.02 25.78
C GLU A 122 13.44 -13.81 24.92
N ARG A 123 13.62 -13.45 23.66
CA ARG A 123 12.52 -13.19 22.72
C ARG A 123 11.68 -14.43 22.47
N ARG A 124 12.30 -15.61 22.30
CA ARG A 124 11.56 -16.86 22.09
C ARG A 124 10.70 -17.21 23.30
N GLU A 125 11.26 -17.08 24.51
CA GLU A 125 10.52 -17.31 25.74
C GLU A 125 9.35 -16.33 25.88
N ARG A 126 9.60 -15.04 25.61
CA ARG A 126 8.58 -14.00 25.70
C ARG A 126 7.46 -14.19 24.68
N ILE A 127 7.79 -14.59 23.45
CA ILE A 127 6.78 -14.94 22.43
C ILE A 127 5.90 -16.08 22.93
N THR A 128 6.49 -17.16 23.43
CA THR A 128 5.74 -18.32 23.95
C THR A 128 4.85 -17.94 25.12
N GLU A 129 5.35 -17.11 26.03
CA GLU A 129 4.61 -16.60 27.19
C GLU A 129 3.39 -15.78 26.76
N LEU A 130 3.59 -14.78 25.89
CA LEU A 130 2.54 -13.87 25.44
C LEU A 130 1.46 -14.58 24.63
N ILE A 131 1.83 -15.45 23.68
CA ILE A 131 0.83 -16.18 22.89
C ILE A 131 0.04 -17.18 23.73
N ALA A 132 0.61 -17.73 24.80
CA ALA A 132 -0.11 -18.61 25.72
C ALA A 132 -1.11 -17.81 26.56
N ALA A 133 -0.68 -16.68 27.15
CA ALA A 133 -1.53 -15.83 27.97
C ALA A 133 -2.72 -15.22 27.20
N THR A 134 -2.57 -15.00 25.89
CA THR A 134 -3.64 -14.45 25.05
C THR A 134 -4.42 -15.49 24.25
N GLY A 135 -4.17 -16.80 24.45
CA GLY A 135 -4.85 -17.87 23.69
C GLY A 135 -4.49 -17.90 22.19
N LEU A 136 -3.39 -17.26 21.79
CA LEU A 136 -2.91 -17.23 20.40
C LEU A 136 -1.95 -18.38 20.05
N ALA A 137 -1.59 -19.22 21.02
CA ALA A 137 -0.67 -20.34 20.81
C ALA A 137 -1.05 -21.28 19.64
N PRO A 138 -2.33 -21.69 19.47
CA PRO A 138 -2.73 -22.53 18.32
C PRO A 138 -2.56 -21.82 16.96
N PHE A 139 -2.51 -20.49 16.97
CA PHE A 139 -2.44 -19.64 15.79
C PHE A 139 -1.04 -19.06 15.54
N ALA A 140 -0.01 -19.53 16.26
CA ALA A 140 1.36 -18.98 16.20
C ALA A 140 1.91 -18.85 14.76
N ASN A 141 1.59 -19.79 13.88
CA ASN A 141 2.05 -19.82 12.48
C ASN A 141 1.04 -19.20 11.49
N ARG A 142 -0.13 -18.75 11.95
CA ARG A 142 -1.16 -18.17 11.09
C ARG A 142 -0.81 -16.70 10.75
N PRO A 143 -0.87 -16.28 9.48
CA PRO A 143 -0.65 -14.88 9.09
C PRO A 143 -1.61 -13.93 9.78
N ALA A 144 -1.11 -12.78 10.25
CA ALA A 144 -1.89 -11.78 10.98
C ALA A 144 -3.08 -11.25 10.17
N GLY A 145 -2.93 -11.14 8.84
CA GLY A 145 -4.02 -10.74 7.94
C GLY A 145 -5.23 -11.68 7.95
N LYS A 146 -5.01 -12.97 8.28
CA LYS A 146 -6.04 -14.02 8.35
C LYS A 146 -6.62 -14.22 9.75
N LEU A 147 -6.23 -13.42 10.74
CA LEU A 147 -6.79 -13.45 12.10
C LEU A 147 -8.13 -12.68 12.15
N SER A 148 -8.99 -13.03 13.11
CA SER A 148 -10.19 -12.23 13.42
C SER A 148 -9.81 -10.87 14.02
N GLY A 149 -10.74 -9.91 14.06
CA GLY A 149 -10.49 -8.58 14.65
C GLY A 149 -9.97 -8.66 16.10
N GLY A 150 -10.64 -9.43 16.96
CA GLY A 150 -10.21 -9.65 18.34
C GLY A 150 -8.83 -10.33 18.43
N MET A 151 -8.54 -11.32 17.58
CA MET A 151 -7.21 -11.95 17.53
C MET A 151 -6.11 -10.98 17.07
N LYS A 152 -6.40 -10.08 16.13
CA LYS A 152 -5.47 -9.04 15.70
C LYS A 152 -5.17 -8.07 16.84
N GLN A 153 -6.17 -7.68 17.63
CA GLN A 153 -5.93 -6.81 18.78
C GLN A 153 -5.12 -7.49 19.88
N LYS A 154 -5.43 -8.76 20.21
CA LYS A 154 -4.62 -9.55 21.14
C LYS A 154 -3.15 -9.61 20.68
N LEU A 155 -2.90 -9.85 19.39
CA LEU A 155 -1.54 -9.82 18.83
C LEU A 155 -0.93 -8.42 18.89
N GLY A 156 -1.71 -7.37 18.62
CA GLY A 156 -1.29 -5.97 18.72
C GLY A 156 -0.80 -5.60 20.13
N ILE A 157 -1.52 -6.05 21.16
CA ILE A 157 -1.09 -5.91 22.56
C ILE A 157 0.18 -6.72 22.82
N CYS A 158 0.25 -7.98 22.39
CA CYS A 158 1.46 -8.79 22.56
C CYS A 158 2.69 -8.09 21.94
N ALA A 159 2.53 -7.47 20.77
CA ALA A 159 3.57 -6.68 20.13
C ALA A 159 3.93 -5.42 20.93
N ALA A 160 2.95 -4.73 21.50
CA ALA A 160 3.15 -3.57 22.37
C ALA A 160 3.87 -3.94 23.69
N LEU A 161 3.60 -5.12 24.24
CA LEU A 161 4.12 -5.56 25.55
C LEU A 161 5.40 -6.38 25.47
N ILE A 162 5.84 -6.74 24.26
CA ILE A 162 6.98 -7.64 24.11
C ILE A 162 8.22 -7.10 24.81
N HIS A 163 8.37 -5.77 24.86
CA HIS A 163 9.51 -5.05 25.38
C HIS A 163 9.31 -4.45 26.78
N ASP A 164 8.27 -4.88 27.50
CA ASP A 164 8.13 -4.56 28.93
C ASP A 164 8.05 -3.05 29.26
N PRO A 165 7.09 -2.31 28.67
CA PRO A 165 6.97 -0.85 28.80
C PRO A 165 6.59 -0.36 30.21
N ASP A 166 6.94 0.89 30.51
CA ASP A 166 6.50 1.64 31.70
C ASP A 166 5.18 2.37 31.44
N LEU A 167 4.93 2.78 30.18
CA LEU A 167 3.73 3.46 29.74
C LEU A 167 3.16 2.76 28.51
N VAL A 168 1.91 2.33 28.58
CA VAL A 168 1.17 1.74 27.45
C VAL A 168 0.11 2.74 26.99
N ILE A 169 0.23 3.19 25.74
CA ILE A 169 -0.71 4.10 25.10
C ILE A 169 -1.53 3.31 24.07
N LEU A 170 -2.84 3.30 24.26
CA LEU A 170 -3.81 2.54 23.49
C LEU A 170 -4.83 3.50 22.87
N ASP A 171 -4.74 3.70 21.56
CA ASP A 171 -5.65 4.60 20.83
C ASP A 171 -6.82 3.78 20.27
N GLU A 172 -7.99 3.87 20.93
CA GLU A 172 -9.22 3.13 20.60
C GLU A 172 -8.99 1.63 20.37
N PRO A 173 -8.44 0.94 21.40
CA PRO A 173 -7.86 -0.37 21.22
C PRO A 173 -8.88 -1.50 21.12
N THR A 174 -10.18 -1.23 21.24
CA THR A 174 -11.29 -2.19 21.30
C THR A 174 -12.39 -1.87 20.28
N THR A 175 -12.20 -0.84 19.45
CA THR A 175 -13.16 -0.45 18.40
C THR A 175 -13.35 -1.60 17.40
N GLY A 176 -14.62 -1.96 17.17
CA GLY A 176 -14.99 -3.05 16.26
C GLY A 176 -14.68 -4.45 16.78
N VAL A 177 -14.52 -4.63 18.10
CA VAL A 177 -14.33 -5.94 18.75
C VAL A 177 -15.57 -6.34 19.54
N ASP A 178 -15.90 -7.63 19.49
CA ASP A 178 -17.05 -8.19 20.18
C ASP A 178 -16.91 -8.11 21.72
N PRO A 179 -18.04 -8.03 22.46
CA PRO A 179 -18.04 -7.85 23.91
C PRO A 179 -17.17 -8.85 24.68
N LEU A 180 -17.23 -10.14 24.34
CA LEU A 180 -16.42 -11.16 25.01
C LEU A 180 -14.93 -10.94 24.78
N SER A 181 -14.52 -10.70 23.52
CA SER A 181 -13.13 -10.41 23.19
C SER A 181 -12.63 -9.12 23.85
N ARG A 182 -13.49 -8.11 23.99
CA ARG A 182 -13.19 -6.86 24.72
C ARG A 182 -13.01 -7.10 26.22
N ARG A 183 -13.88 -7.91 26.85
CA ARG A 183 -13.72 -8.29 28.26
C ARG A 183 -12.39 -9.00 28.50
N GLN A 184 -12.08 -9.99 27.67
CA GLN A 184 -10.80 -10.71 27.72
C GLN A 184 -9.58 -9.79 27.51
N PHE A 185 -9.73 -8.77 26.65
CA PHE A 185 -8.72 -7.74 26.44
C PHE A 185 -8.43 -6.99 27.75
N TRP A 186 -9.46 -6.51 28.45
CA TRP A 186 -9.28 -5.75 29.69
C TRP A 186 -8.76 -6.61 30.84
N GLU A 187 -9.24 -7.86 30.96
CA GLU A 187 -8.70 -8.83 31.94
C GLU A 187 -7.22 -9.14 31.71
N LEU A 188 -6.74 -9.10 30.46
CA LEU A 188 -5.32 -9.23 30.17
C LEU A 188 -4.53 -8.00 30.65
N ILE A 189 -5.00 -6.78 30.34
CA ILE A 189 -4.36 -5.52 30.77
C ILE A 189 -4.28 -5.44 32.30
N GLU A 190 -5.37 -5.81 32.98
CA GLU A 190 -5.42 -5.81 34.44
C GLU A 190 -4.43 -6.81 35.05
N ARG A 191 -4.37 -8.05 34.54
CA ARG A 191 -3.36 -9.04 34.96
C ARG A 191 -1.93 -8.55 34.77
N LEU A 192 -1.67 -7.77 33.72
CA LEU A 192 -0.35 -7.18 33.48
C LEU A 192 -0.02 -6.06 34.45
N ARG A 193 -0.99 -5.17 34.73
CA ARG A 193 -0.83 -4.07 35.69
C ARG A 193 -0.62 -4.58 37.11
N VAL A 194 -1.34 -5.62 37.54
CA VAL A 194 -1.12 -6.25 38.85
C VAL A 194 0.33 -6.71 39.01
N ARG A 195 0.95 -7.19 37.93
CA ARG A 195 2.34 -7.67 37.92
C ARG A 195 3.37 -6.54 37.79
N ARG A 196 2.95 -5.34 37.37
CA ARG A 196 3.77 -4.13 37.34
C ARG A 196 3.00 -2.93 37.89
N PRO A 197 2.99 -2.74 39.22
CA PRO A 197 2.27 -1.64 39.84
C PRO A 197 2.69 -0.24 39.35
N GLY A 198 3.92 -0.09 38.84
CA GLY A 198 4.41 1.15 38.24
C GLY A 198 4.01 1.40 36.78
N MET A 199 3.39 0.43 36.10
CA MET A 199 2.97 0.58 34.71
C MET A 199 1.74 1.48 34.62
N SER A 200 1.82 2.51 33.78
CA SER A 200 0.69 3.39 33.47
C SER A 200 0.04 2.95 32.16
N VAL A 201 -1.29 2.92 32.10
CA VAL A 201 -2.03 2.57 30.87
C VAL A 201 -2.95 3.72 30.52
N ILE A 202 -2.85 4.23 29.30
CA ILE A 202 -3.62 5.37 28.83
C ILE A 202 -4.40 4.95 27.60
N VAL A 203 -5.71 5.11 27.66
CA VAL A 203 -6.64 4.59 26.66
C VAL A 203 -7.46 5.74 26.10
N ALA A 204 -7.46 5.95 24.79
CA ALA A 204 -8.55 6.68 24.15
C ALA A 204 -9.70 5.70 23.91
N THR A 205 -10.90 6.01 24.37
CA THR A 205 -12.08 5.18 24.10
C THR A 205 -13.29 6.06 23.81
N ALA A 206 -14.10 5.61 22.85
CA ALA A 206 -15.44 6.13 22.61
C ALA A 206 -16.51 5.30 23.35
N TYR A 207 -16.11 4.31 24.16
CA TYR A 207 -17.00 3.42 24.90
C TYR A 207 -17.02 3.80 26.38
N MET A 208 -18.15 4.36 26.83
CA MET A 208 -18.30 4.84 28.20
C MET A 208 -18.29 3.69 29.20
N GLU A 209 -18.83 2.52 28.83
CA GLU A 209 -18.75 1.27 29.61
C GLU A 209 -17.30 0.82 29.90
N GLU A 210 -16.37 1.10 28.98
CA GLU A 210 -14.94 0.84 29.22
C GLU A 210 -14.35 1.90 30.15
N ALA A 211 -14.71 3.15 29.91
CA ALA A 211 -14.26 4.29 30.72
C ALA A 211 -14.69 4.16 32.19
N GLU A 212 -15.82 3.50 32.49
CA GLU A 212 -16.24 3.25 33.87
C GLU A 212 -15.27 2.36 34.66
N ARG A 213 -14.42 1.57 33.99
CA ARG A 213 -13.42 0.69 34.62
C ARG A 213 -12.11 1.41 34.94
N PHE A 214 -11.93 2.64 34.46
CA PHE A 214 -10.66 3.36 34.58
C PHE A 214 -10.55 4.07 35.92
N ASP A 215 -9.33 4.18 36.44
CA ASP A 215 -9.04 4.85 37.71
C ASP A 215 -9.20 6.37 37.57
N TRP A 216 -8.93 6.91 36.37
CA TRP A 216 -8.94 8.34 36.07
C TRP A 216 -9.40 8.59 34.62
N LEU A 217 -10.11 9.69 34.39
CA LEU A 217 -10.65 10.09 33.09
C LEU A 217 -10.35 11.56 32.80
N ALA A 218 -10.16 11.88 31.52
CA ALA A 218 -10.27 13.23 30.98
C ALA A 218 -11.34 13.26 29.88
N ALA A 219 -12.40 14.03 30.11
CA ALA A 219 -13.42 14.32 29.12
C ALA A 219 -12.93 15.44 28.20
N MET A 220 -12.89 15.19 26.89
CA MET A 220 -12.41 16.15 25.90
C MET A 220 -13.49 16.54 24.90
N ASN A 221 -13.48 17.82 24.50
CA ASN A 221 -14.27 18.33 23.41
C ASN A 221 -13.51 19.45 22.67
N GLU A 222 -13.59 19.47 21.34
CA GLU A 222 -12.91 20.44 20.46
C GLU A 222 -11.45 20.81 20.85
N GLY A 223 -10.65 19.81 21.25
CA GLY A 223 -9.25 20.03 21.61
C GLY A 223 -9.02 20.66 22.98
N GLN A 224 -10.06 20.70 23.84
CA GLN A 224 -10.00 21.15 25.23
C GLN A 224 -10.47 20.04 26.18
N VAL A 225 -10.10 20.16 27.46
CA VAL A 225 -10.54 19.26 28.54
C VAL A 225 -11.72 19.91 29.27
N LEU A 226 -12.83 19.19 29.34
CA LEU A 226 -14.07 19.60 30.00
C LEU A 226 -14.04 19.28 31.50
N ALA A 227 -13.57 18.08 31.84
CA ALA A 227 -13.51 17.58 33.21
C ALA A 227 -12.42 16.51 33.34
N THR A 228 -11.84 16.39 34.53
CA THR A 228 -10.90 15.33 34.89
C THR A 228 -11.22 14.77 36.26
N GLY A 229 -11.06 13.46 36.44
CA GLY A 229 -11.29 12.81 37.73
C GLY A 229 -11.61 11.33 37.55
N SER A 230 -11.91 10.64 38.63
CA SER A 230 -12.47 9.29 38.58
C SER A 230 -13.87 9.30 37.92
N PRO A 231 -14.34 8.17 37.37
CA PRO A 231 -15.69 8.06 36.81
C PRO A 231 -16.79 8.51 37.78
N ALA A 232 -16.62 8.22 39.09
CA ALA A 232 -17.55 8.64 40.12
C ALA A 232 -17.56 10.16 40.34
N GLU A 233 -16.40 10.81 40.31
CA GLU A 233 -16.27 12.27 40.43
C GLU A 233 -16.91 12.98 39.22
N ILE A 234 -16.70 12.47 38.00
CA ILE A 234 -17.31 13.04 36.79
C ILE A 234 -18.84 12.93 36.83
N ARG A 235 -19.40 11.78 37.28
CA ARG A 235 -20.86 11.63 37.47
C ARG A 235 -21.41 12.59 38.52
N ALA A 236 -20.71 12.74 39.64
CA ALA A 236 -21.10 13.65 40.70
C ALA A 236 -21.07 15.11 40.24
N GLN A 237 -20.05 15.50 39.46
CA GLN A 237 -19.93 16.84 38.88
C GLN A 237 -21.09 17.18 37.93
N ALA A 238 -21.54 16.20 37.15
CA ALA A 238 -22.65 16.35 36.21
C ALA A 238 -24.04 16.11 36.82
N SER A 239 -24.13 15.61 38.07
CA SER A 239 -25.39 15.20 38.71
C SER A 239 -26.18 14.13 37.92
N GLU A 240 -25.47 13.18 37.32
CA GLU A 240 -26.06 12.14 36.46
C GLU A 240 -25.75 10.72 36.96
N THR A 241 -26.58 9.76 36.58
CA THR A 241 -26.46 8.36 37.04
C THR A 241 -25.48 7.53 36.21
N THR A 242 -25.31 7.84 34.93
CA THR A 242 -24.41 7.13 34.01
C THR A 242 -23.32 8.05 33.50
N LEU A 243 -22.14 7.49 33.19
CA LEU A 243 -21.01 8.27 32.66
C LEU A 243 -21.33 8.90 31.30
N GLU A 244 -22.13 8.23 30.48
CA GLU A 244 -22.59 8.74 29.19
C GLU A 244 -23.42 10.02 29.34
N ARG A 245 -24.42 10.03 30.23
CA ARG A 245 -25.22 11.23 30.52
C ARG A 245 -24.39 12.32 31.15
N ALA A 246 -23.47 11.95 32.05
CA ALA A 246 -22.55 12.91 32.65
C ALA A 246 -21.69 13.62 31.59
N PHE A 247 -21.17 12.87 30.62
CA PHE A 247 -20.41 13.44 29.50
C PHE A 247 -21.27 14.39 28.65
N VAL A 248 -22.48 13.98 28.28
CA VAL A 248 -23.41 14.82 27.50
C VAL A 248 -23.78 16.10 28.26
N ALA A 249 -24.01 16.03 29.57
CA ALA A 249 -24.31 17.20 30.39
C ALA A 249 -23.15 18.21 30.45
N LEU A 250 -21.90 17.72 30.40
CA LEU A 250 -20.68 18.54 30.39
C LEU A 250 -20.40 19.20 29.04
N LEU A 251 -21.02 18.75 27.94
CA LEU A 251 -20.87 19.38 26.62
C LEU A 251 -21.46 20.80 26.60
N PRO A 252 -20.97 21.70 25.73
CA PRO A 252 -21.59 23.01 25.48
C PRO A 252 -23.05 22.88 25.04
N ALA A 253 -23.92 23.82 25.44
CA ALA A 253 -25.38 23.71 25.26
C ALA A 253 -25.84 23.44 23.82
N GLY A 254 -25.13 23.93 22.79
CA GLY A 254 -25.46 23.70 21.38
C GLY A 254 -25.04 22.31 20.85
N GLU A 255 -24.22 21.57 21.58
CA GLU A 255 -23.63 20.29 21.17
C GLU A 255 -24.17 19.09 21.96
N ARG A 256 -25.05 19.33 22.93
CA ARG A 256 -25.69 18.28 23.75
C ARG A 256 -26.64 17.36 22.96
N GLY A 257 -26.83 17.63 21.67
CA GLY A 257 -27.89 17.04 20.86
C GLY A 257 -29.27 17.51 21.30
N ALA A 258 -30.33 17.00 20.68
CA ALA A 258 -31.68 17.20 21.19
C ALA A 258 -31.76 16.52 22.56
N ALA A 259 -31.89 17.32 23.63
CA ALA A 259 -32.06 16.87 25.02
C ALA A 259 -33.36 16.07 25.27
N GLU A 260 -34.12 15.79 24.21
CA GLU A 260 -35.34 15.01 24.26
C GLU A 260 -35.01 13.51 24.23
N PRO A 261 -35.64 12.72 25.13
CA PRO A 261 -35.59 11.26 25.06
C PRO A 261 -35.89 10.77 23.65
N LEU A 262 -35.29 9.64 23.25
CA LEU A 262 -35.67 8.99 22.00
C LEU A 262 -37.19 8.80 21.96
N PRO A 263 -37.84 9.07 20.81
CA PRO A 263 -39.28 9.02 20.71
C PRO A 263 -39.77 7.59 20.99
N ASP A 264 -40.54 7.42 22.07
CA ASP A 264 -41.21 6.16 22.40
C ASP A 264 -42.47 6.01 21.53
N LEU A 265 -42.23 5.69 20.26
CA LEU A 265 -43.28 5.47 19.27
C LEU A 265 -43.58 3.97 19.19
N PRO A 266 -44.78 3.52 19.61
CA PRO A 266 -45.13 2.12 19.56
C PRO A 266 -45.12 1.64 18.12
N ARG A 267 -44.68 0.39 17.93
CA ARG A 267 -44.74 -0.27 16.63
C ARG A 267 -46.20 -0.35 16.16
N VAL A 268 -46.45 0.08 14.93
CA VAL A 268 -47.73 -0.13 14.25
C VAL A 268 -47.71 -1.52 13.64
N ASP A 269 -48.64 -2.39 14.03
CA ASP A 269 -48.80 -3.69 13.40
C ASP A 269 -49.51 -3.50 12.05
N HIS A 270 -48.75 -3.69 10.97
CA HIS A 270 -49.26 -3.53 9.61
C HIS A 270 -49.99 -4.78 9.08
N GLY A 271 -49.92 -5.92 9.79
CA GLY A 271 -50.45 -7.20 9.31
C GLY A 271 -49.80 -7.69 8.00
N GLY A 272 -50.09 -8.95 7.63
CA GLY A 272 -49.64 -9.54 6.37
C GLY A 272 -48.39 -10.42 6.47
N ALA A 273 -47.80 -10.76 5.31
CA ALA A 273 -46.63 -11.63 5.26
C ALA A 273 -45.37 -10.95 5.84
N PRO A 274 -44.48 -11.70 6.51
CA PRO A 274 -43.21 -11.18 7.01
C PRO A 274 -42.41 -10.47 5.93
N ALA A 275 -41.68 -9.42 6.31
CA ALA A 275 -40.80 -8.71 5.41
C ALA A 275 -39.62 -9.60 4.99
N ILE A 276 -39.04 -10.33 5.96
CA ILE A 276 -37.94 -11.28 5.74
C ILE A 276 -38.26 -12.60 6.43
N GLU A 277 -38.12 -13.71 5.70
CA GLU A 277 -38.19 -15.06 6.26
C GLU A 277 -36.96 -15.86 5.81
N ALA A 278 -36.26 -16.47 6.77
CA ALA A 278 -35.13 -17.36 6.52
C ALA A 278 -35.43 -18.74 7.10
N SER A 279 -35.30 -19.79 6.28
CA SER A 279 -35.61 -21.17 6.63
C SER A 279 -34.42 -22.08 6.29
N GLY A 280 -33.76 -22.62 7.31
CA GLY A 280 -32.61 -23.51 7.17
C GLY A 280 -31.44 -22.89 6.40
N LEU A 281 -31.28 -21.56 6.47
CA LEU A 281 -30.35 -20.83 5.60
C LEU A 281 -28.90 -21.18 5.96
N THR A 282 -28.15 -21.70 4.98
CA THR A 282 -26.79 -22.21 5.18
C THR A 282 -25.85 -21.69 4.09
N ARG A 283 -24.62 -21.37 4.46
CA ARG A 283 -23.55 -21.00 3.52
C ARG A 283 -22.24 -21.72 3.82
N ARG A 284 -21.72 -22.42 2.82
CA ARG A 284 -20.42 -23.11 2.85
C ARG A 284 -19.43 -22.46 1.88
N PHE A 285 -18.18 -22.30 2.31
CA PHE A 285 -17.05 -21.83 1.51
C PHE A 285 -15.95 -22.91 1.53
N GLY A 286 -15.96 -23.80 0.53
CA GLY A 286 -15.16 -25.02 0.61
C GLY A 286 -15.55 -25.82 1.85
N ASP A 287 -14.58 -26.14 2.69
CA ASP A 287 -14.79 -26.90 3.93
C ASP A 287 -15.31 -26.07 5.11
N PHE A 288 -15.37 -24.73 4.99
CA PHE A 288 -15.79 -23.84 6.07
C PHE A 288 -17.27 -23.50 5.97
N VAL A 289 -18.06 -23.86 7.00
CA VAL A 289 -19.47 -23.46 7.13
C VAL A 289 -19.55 -22.12 7.85
N ALA A 290 -19.94 -21.06 7.13
CA ALA A 290 -20.01 -19.71 7.67
C ALA A 290 -21.36 -19.38 8.32
N VAL A 291 -22.43 -20.00 7.81
CA VAL A 291 -23.81 -19.91 8.33
C VAL A 291 -24.39 -21.31 8.29
N ASP A 292 -25.00 -21.77 9.37
CA ASP A 292 -25.41 -23.14 9.60
C ASP A 292 -26.88 -23.17 10.06
N HIS A 293 -27.79 -23.53 9.14
CA HIS A 293 -29.21 -23.76 9.36
C HIS A 293 -29.92 -22.64 10.15
N VAL A 294 -29.73 -21.39 9.73
CA VAL A 294 -30.32 -20.23 10.40
C VAL A 294 -31.81 -20.11 10.08
N ASN A 295 -32.62 -19.90 11.13
CA ASN A 295 -34.07 -19.72 11.05
C ASN A 295 -34.49 -18.46 11.80
N PHE A 296 -35.17 -17.52 11.12
CA PHE A 296 -35.82 -16.37 11.75
C PHE A 296 -36.85 -15.72 10.83
N ARG A 297 -37.73 -14.91 11.41
CA ARG A 297 -38.75 -14.10 10.73
C ARG A 297 -38.73 -12.67 11.26
N ILE A 298 -38.75 -11.72 10.34
CA ILE A 298 -38.79 -10.28 10.60
C ILE A 298 -40.08 -9.75 10.01
N GLU A 299 -40.88 -9.15 10.87
CA GLU A 299 -42.19 -8.63 10.57
C GLU A 299 -42.12 -7.21 9.99
N LYS A 300 -43.16 -6.78 9.26
CA LYS A 300 -43.18 -5.44 8.66
C LYS A 300 -43.15 -4.33 9.72
N GLY A 301 -42.34 -3.30 9.45
CA GLY A 301 -42.15 -2.14 10.33
C GLY A 301 -41.35 -2.45 11.59
N GLU A 302 -40.85 -3.66 11.76
CA GLU A 302 -40.00 -4.08 12.88
C GLU A 302 -38.57 -3.54 12.72
N ILE A 303 -37.96 -3.10 13.83
CA ILE A 303 -36.52 -2.92 13.95
C ILE A 303 -35.94 -4.18 14.58
N PHE A 304 -35.34 -5.04 13.76
CA PHE A 304 -34.78 -6.31 14.18
C PHE A 304 -33.25 -6.23 14.29
N GLY A 305 -32.73 -6.50 15.49
CA GLY A 305 -31.31 -6.49 15.80
C GLY A 305 -30.65 -7.86 15.64
N PHE A 306 -29.57 -7.92 14.87
CA PHE A 306 -28.74 -9.11 14.71
C PHE A 306 -27.47 -8.97 15.55
N LEU A 307 -27.48 -9.58 16.74
CA LEU A 307 -26.41 -9.50 17.72
C LEU A 307 -25.54 -10.75 17.67
N GLY A 308 -24.23 -10.60 17.68
CA GLY A 308 -23.33 -11.75 17.64
C GLY A 308 -21.87 -11.36 17.64
N SER A 309 -20.99 -12.31 17.93
CA SER A 309 -19.54 -12.06 17.94
C SER A 309 -18.99 -11.79 16.53
N ASN A 310 -17.76 -11.27 16.45
CA ASN A 310 -17.08 -11.11 15.17
C ASN A 310 -16.86 -12.46 14.49
N GLY A 311 -17.26 -12.57 13.23
CA GLY A 311 -17.19 -13.83 12.49
C GLY A 311 -18.29 -14.84 12.84
N SER A 312 -19.35 -14.43 13.57
CA SER A 312 -20.48 -15.32 13.86
C SER A 312 -21.36 -15.66 12.65
N GLY A 313 -21.18 -14.98 11.51
CA GLY A 313 -21.96 -15.19 10.29
C GLY A 313 -22.90 -14.03 9.91
N LYS A 314 -23.00 -12.96 10.72
CA LYS A 314 -23.92 -11.81 10.51
C LYS A 314 -23.89 -11.23 9.09
N SER A 315 -22.75 -10.72 8.66
CA SER A 315 -22.60 -10.11 7.33
C SER A 315 -22.79 -11.14 6.20
N THR A 316 -22.47 -12.42 6.44
CA THR A 316 -22.72 -13.49 5.47
C THR A 316 -24.23 -13.72 5.30
N THR A 317 -24.98 -13.78 6.40
CA THR A 317 -26.44 -13.86 6.41
C THR A 317 -27.06 -12.65 5.71
N MET A 318 -26.62 -11.44 6.02
CA MET A 318 -27.09 -10.22 5.36
C MET A 318 -26.81 -10.20 3.85
N LYS A 319 -25.61 -10.66 3.42
CA LYS A 319 -25.29 -10.79 1.99
C LYS A 319 -26.15 -11.83 1.28
N MET A 320 -26.58 -12.88 1.98
CA MET A 320 -27.56 -13.82 1.44
C MET A 320 -28.94 -13.18 1.29
N LEU A 321 -29.39 -12.44 2.30
CA LEU A 321 -30.69 -11.77 2.29
C LEU A 321 -30.78 -10.59 1.31
N THR A 322 -29.65 -10.00 0.92
CA THR A 322 -29.58 -8.97 -0.14
C THR A 322 -29.38 -9.56 -1.55
N GLY A 323 -29.22 -10.88 -1.66
CA GLY A 323 -28.97 -11.56 -2.94
C GLY A 323 -27.58 -11.24 -3.53
N LEU A 324 -26.64 -10.78 -2.71
CA LEU A 324 -25.23 -10.58 -3.07
C LEU A 324 -24.42 -11.88 -2.97
N LEU A 325 -24.92 -12.85 -2.19
CA LEU A 325 -24.32 -14.15 -1.98
C LEU A 325 -25.38 -15.24 -2.05
N PRO A 326 -25.28 -16.25 -2.92
CA PRO A 326 -26.26 -17.33 -2.94
C PRO A 326 -26.13 -18.22 -1.69
N ALA A 327 -27.27 -18.73 -1.19
CA ALA A 327 -27.27 -19.76 -0.16
C ALA A 327 -26.71 -21.08 -0.73
N SER A 328 -26.06 -21.88 0.12
CA SER A 328 -25.66 -23.24 -0.23
C SER A 328 -26.82 -24.22 -0.01
N GLU A 329 -27.58 -24.03 1.07
CA GLU A 329 -28.77 -24.80 1.42
C GLU A 329 -29.79 -23.85 2.09
N GLY A 330 -31.06 -24.27 2.14
CA GLY A 330 -32.15 -23.47 2.70
C GLY A 330 -32.72 -22.43 1.73
N GLU A 331 -33.69 -21.66 2.23
CA GLU A 331 -34.40 -20.65 1.45
C GLU A 331 -34.52 -19.33 2.24
N ALA A 332 -34.51 -18.22 1.51
CA ALA A 332 -34.86 -16.91 2.02
C ALA A 332 -36.01 -16.34 1.19
N LYS A 333 -36.98 -15.69 1.84
CA LYS A 333 -38.09 -14.98 1.20
C LYS A 333 -38.11 -13.51 1.62
N LEU A 334 -38.40 -12.63 0.67
CA LEU A 334 -38.72 -11.22 0.92
C LEU A 334 -40.18 -10.98 0.53
N PHE A 335 -40.98 -10.47 1.47
CA PHE A 335 -42.41 -10.24 1.25
C PHE A 335 -43.17 -11.48 0.75
N GLY A 336 -42.76 -12.67 1.20
CA GLY A 336 -43.32 -13.96 0.77
C GLY A 336 -42.81 -14.48 -0.58
N ALA A 337 -42.03 -13.71 -1.34
CA ALA A 337 -41.41 -14.15 -2.59
C ALA A 337 -40.00 -14.75 -2.35
N PRO A 338 -39.65 -15.90 -2.94
CA PRO A 338 -38.31 -16.48 -2.83
C PRO A 338 -37.23 -15.55 -3.39
N LEU A 339 -36.10 -15.48 -2.70
CA LEU A 339 -34.96 -14.68 -3.13
C LEU A 339 -34.18 -15.41 -4.22
N ALA A 340 -34.42 -15.05 -5.48
CA ALA A 340 -33.63 -15.54 -6.60
C ALA A 340 -32.47 -14.58 -6.91
N GLY A 341 -31.28 -15.12 -7.20
CA GLY A 341 -30.15 -14.30 -7.61
C GLY A 341 -30.43 -13.61 -8.95
N GLY A 342 -30.43 -12.28 -8.96
CA GLY A 342 -30.59 -11.47 -10.18
C GLY A 342 -31.93 -10.72 -10.33
N ASP A 343 -32.85 -10.83 -9.37
CA ASP A 343 -34.10 -10.07 -9.40
C ASP A 343 -33.87 -8.57 -9.08
N MET A 344 -33.87 -7.75 -10.12
CA MET A 344 -33.64 -6.31 -10.01
C MET A 344 -34.81 -5.58 -9.31
N GLU A 345 -36.05 -6.07 -9.46
CA GLU A 345 -37.23 -5.45 -8.87
C GLU A 345 -37.23 -5.61 -7.35
N THR A 346 -36.84 -6.78 -6.85
CA THR A 346 -36.66 -6.98 -5.41
C THR A 346 -35.52 -6.10 -4.87
N ARG A 347 -34.42 -5.90 -5.62
CA ARG A 347 -33.32 -5.01 -5.21
C ARG A 347 -33.72 -3.54 -5.14
N LYS A 348 -34.59 -3.08 -6.05
CA LYS A 348 -35.17 -1.72 -6.02
C LYS A 348 -36.01 -1.47 -4.76
N ARG A 349 -36.41 -2.51 -4.01
CA ARG A 349 -37.20 -2.39 -2.77
C ARG A 349 -36.36 -2.44 -1.49
N VAL A 350 -35.06 -2.74 -1.60
CA VAL A 350 -34.15 -2.92 -0.46
C VAL A 350 -33.09 -1.81 -0.45
N GLY A 351 -32.94 -1.14 0.68
CA GLY A 351 -31.79 -0.30 0.99
C GLY A 351 -30.73 -1.14 1.69
N TYR A 352 -29.47 -1.00 1.30
CA TYR A 352 -28.36 -1.71 1.93
C TYR A 352 -27.24 -0.75 2.30
N MET A 353 -26.79 -0.84 3.55
CA MET A 353 -25.62 -0.15 4.06
C MET A 353 -24.62 -1.19 4.56
N SER A 354 -23.43 -1.20 3.99
CA SER A 354 -22.35 -2.09 4.40
C SER A 354 -21.56 -1.53 5.59
N GLN A 355 -20.86 -2.42 6.30
CA GLN A 355 -19.98 -2.07 7.41
C GLN A 355 -18.84 -1.13 6.98
N ALA A 356 -18.19 -1.42 5.87
CA ALA A 356 -17.21 -0.50 5.27
C ALA A 356 -17.94 0.60 4.51
N PHE A 357 -17.40 1.82 4.54
CA PHE A 357 -17.91 2.93 3.75
C PHE A 357 -17.92 2.54 2.25
N SER A 358 -19.11 2.51 1.63
CA SER A 358 -19.31 1.97 0.29
C SER A 358 -19.39 3.01 -0.82
N LEU A 359 -19.42 4.29 -0.49
CA LEU A 359 -19.60 5.37 -1.46
C LEU A 359 -18.27 5.84 -2.05
N TYR A 360 -18.34 6.56 -3.17
CA TYR A 360 -17.16 7.07 -3.86
C TYR A 360 -16.52 8.21 -3.06
N ALA A 361 -15.28 7.99 -2.64
CA ALA A 361 -14.48 8.90 -1.82
C ALA A 361 -14.08 10.18 -2.57
N GLU A 362 -13.93 10.09 -3.89
CA GLU A 362 -13.47 11.16 -4.77
C GLU A 362 -14.59 12.14 -5.14
N LEU A 363 -15.85 11.69 -5.02
CA LEU A 363 -17.07 12.47 -5.27
C LEU A 363 -17.49 13.21 -4.01
N THR A 364 -18.10 14.39 -4.15
CA THR A 364 -18.70 15.14 -3.03
C THR A 364 -19.95 14.44 -2.49
N VAL A 365 -20.42 14.86 -1.31
CA VAL A 365 -21.69 14.42 -0.71
C VAL A 365 -22.85 14.54 -1.73
N ARG A 366 -23.00 15.72 -2.34
CA ARG A 366 -24.02 15.98 -3.36
C ARG A 366 -23.85 15.08 -4.58
N GLN A 367 -22.63 14.92 -5.09
CA GLN A 367 -22.36 14.08 -6.26
C GLN A 367 -22.69 12.61 -6.00
N ASN A 368 -22.41 12.09 -4.80
CA ASN A 368 -22.82 10.73 -4.42
C ASN A 368 -24.35 10.58 -4.43
N LEU A 369 -25.08 11.52 -3.81
CA LEU A 369 -26.55 11.50 -3.80
C LEU A 369 -27.13 11.57 -5.23
N VAL A 370 -26.62 12.48 -6.08
CA VAL A 370 -27.06 12.62 -7.47
C VAL A 370 -26.81 11.34 -8.26
N LEU A 371 -25.62 10.75 -8.13
CA LEU A 371 -25.27 9.50 -8.82
C LEU A 371 -26.23 8.38 -8.43
N HIS A 372 -26.48 8.18 -7.13
CA HIS A 372 -27.38 7.12 -6.68
C HIS A 372 -28.84 7.37 -7.07
N ALA A 373 -29.32 8.63 -7.01
CA ALA A 373 -30.65 8.97 -7.50
C ALA A 373 -30.82 8.66 -9.01
N GLN A 374 -29.79 8.90 -9.82
CA GLN A 374 -29.77 8.55 -11.24
C GLN A 374 -29.75 7.03 -11.46
N LEU A 375 -28.93 6.30 -10.70
CA LEU A 375 -28.85 4.83 -10.79
C LEU A 375 -30.17 4.13 -10.40
N PHE A 376 -30.94 4.72 -9.49
CA PHE A 376 -32.28 4.26 -9.12
C PHE A 376 -33.40 4.85 -9.98
N GLU A 377 -33.08 5.57 -11.06
CA GLU A 377 -34.05 6.10 -12.03
C GLU A 377 -35.10 7.03 -11.39
N ILE A 378 -34.70 7.81 -10.38
CA ILE A 378 -35.60 8.76 -9.70
C ILE A 378 -35.92 9.92 -10.66
N ALA A 379 -37.21 10.21 -10.86
CA ALA A 379 -37.66 11.24 -11.81
C ALA A 379 -37.23 12.67 -11.41
N ASP A 380 -37.42 13.04 -10.14
CA ASP A 380 -37.01 14.34 -9.59
C ASP A 380 -35.72 14.19 -8.77
N VAL A 381 -34.59 14.09 -9.46
CA VAL A 381 -33.27 13.94 -8.84
C VAL A 381 -32.94 15.15 -7.96
N GLU A 382 -33.17 16.37 -8.45
CA GLU A 382 -32.80 17.59 -7.70
C GLU A 382 -33.62 17.75 -6.43
N GLY A 383 -34.95 17.60 -6.51
CA GLY A 383 -35.84 17.69 -5.35
C GLY A 383 -35.55 16.59 -4.33
N ARG A 384 -35.30 15.34 -4.80
CA ARG A 384 -34.96 14.24 -3.89
C ARG A 384 -33.60 14.45 -3.21
N VAL A 385 -32.59 14.94 -3.93
CA VAL A 385 -31.27 15.23 -3.35
C VAL A 385 -31.38 16.37 -2.31
N ALA A 386 -32.15 17.43 -2.60
CA ALA A 386 -32.40 18.49 -1.64
C ALA A 386 -33.09 17.96 -0.37
N GLU A 387 -34.11 17.12 -0.51
CA GLU A 387 -34.78 16.44 0.62
C GLU A 387 -33.79 15.63 1.45
N MET A 388 -32.90 14.84 0.82
CA MET A 388 -31.91 14.03 1.55
C MET A 388 -30.86 14.90 2.26
N LEU A 389 -30.45 16.02 1.66
CA LEU A 389 -29.51 16.95 2.28
C LEU A 389 -30.09 17.61 3.53
N GLU A 390 -31.38 17.96 3.51
CA GLU A 390 -32.09 18.56 4.64
C GLU A 390 -32.40 17.52 5.71
N ARG A 391 -33.06 16.41 5.33
CA ARG A 391 -33.53 15.36 6.26
C ARG A 391 -32.40 14.72 7.07
N PHE A 392 -31.21 14.57 6.49
CA PHE A 392 -30.06 13.97 7.16
C PHE A 392 -29.05 15.00 7.68
N ASP A 393 -29.37 16.30 7.58
CA ASP A 393 -28.53 17.40 8.02
C ASP A 393 -27.10 17.34 7.41
N LEU A 394 -27.08 17.34 6.07
CA LEU A 394 -25.89 17.27 5.22
C LEU A 394 -25.71 18.52 4.35
N ALA A 395 -26.59 19.53 4.47
CA ALA A 395 -26.61 20.71 3.61
C ALA A 395 -25.30 21.52 3.68
N GLU A 396 -24.74 21.72 4.87
CA GLU A 396 -23.49 22.49 5.06
C GLU A 396 -22.25 21.81 4.48
N VAL A 397 -22.29 20.48 4.34
CA VAL A 397 -21.18 19.66 3.86
C VAL A 397 -21.41 19.13 2.44
N ALA A 398 -22.43 19.64 1.74
CA ALA A 398 -22.88 19.09 0.45
C ALA A 398 -21.76 19.03 -0.61
N ASP A 399 -20.84 19.99 -0.62
CA ASP A 399 -19.75 20.09 -1.61
C ASP A 399 -18.39 19.59 -1.06
N VAL A 400 -18.41 18.90 0.09
CA VAL A 400 -17.24 18.30 0.73
C VAL A 400 -17.11 16.83 0.32
N ARG A 401 -15.87 16.32 0.23
CA ARG A 401 -15.60 14.90 -0.05
C ARG A 401 -15.74 14.04 1.22
N PRO A 402 -16.31 12.83 1.13
CA PRO A 402 -16.54 11.97 2.29
C PRO A 402 -15.30 11.70 3.14
N GLU A 403 -14.12 11.50 2.55
CA GLU A 403 -12.89 11.22 3.31
C GLU A 403 -12.49 12.31 4.31
N SER A 404 -12.92 13.55 4.08
CA SER A 404 -12.67 14.67 4.99
C SER A 404 -13.73 14.85 6.07
N LEU A 405 -14.79 14.05 6.06
CA LEU A 405 -15.90 14.16 7.00
C LEU A 405 -15.70 13.25 8.23
N PRO A 406 -16.15 13.68 9.42
CA PRO A 406 -16.26 12.83 10.60
C PRO A 406 -17.07 11.56 10.32
N LEU A 407 -16.78 10.48 11.04
CA LEU A 407 -17.42 9.18 10.81
C LEU A 407 -18.96 9.25 10.93
N GLY A 408 -19.48 9.93 11.96
CA GLY A 408 -20.94 10.10 12.12
C GLY A 408 -21.61 10.74 10.90
N ILE A 409 -20.99 11.77 10.31
CA ILE A 409 -21.51 12.42 9.08
C ILE A 409 -21.42 11.47 7.87
N ARG A 410 -20.33 10.70 7.75
CA ARG A 410 -20.21 9.67 6.71
C ARG A 410 -21.30 8.59 6.84
N GLN A 411 -21.64 8.17 8.05
CA GLN A 411 -22.72 7.20 8.26
C GLN A 411 -24.09 7.78 7.92
N ARG A 412 -24.35 9.06 8.25
CA ARG A 412 -25.56 9.77 7.79
C ARG A 412 -25.66 9.83 6.28
N LEU A 413 -24.56 10.12 5.58
CA LEU A 413 -24.50 10.09 4.12
C LEU A 413 -24.83 8.70 3.56
N GLN A 414 -24.24 7.64 4.13
CA GLN A 414 -24.53 6.26 3.70
C GLN A 414 -26.00 5.91 3.89
N LEU A 415 -26.58 6.30 5.04
CA LEU A 415 -28.00 6.09 5.31
C LEU A 415 -28.87 6.88 4.32
N ALA A 416 -28.55 8.15 4.06
CA ALA A 416 -29.26 9.00 3.09
C ALA A 416 -29.25 8.39 1.69
N VAL A 417 -28.10 7.87 1.24
CA VAL A 417 -27.99 7.14 -0.02
C VAL A 417 -28.80 5.84 0.01
N ALA A 418 -28.75 5.08 1.11
CA ALA A 418 -29.46 3.81 1.24
C ALA A 418 -30.99 3.96 1.22
N VAL A 419 -31.52 5.14 1.57
CA VAL A 419 -32.96 5.44 1.53
C VAL A 419 -33.38 6.34 0.38
N ILE A 420 -32.46 6.72 -0.52
CA ILE A 420 -32.73 7.71 -1.56
C ILE A 420 -33.87 7.27 -2.49
N HIS A 421 -34.03 5.97 -2.72
CA HIS A 421 -35.04 5.36 -3.56
C HIS A 421 -36.31 4.91 -2.81
N ARG A 422 -36.48 5.31 -1.54
CA ARG A 422 -37.63 4.95 -0.67
C ARG A 422 -37.83 3.43 -0.53
N PRO A 423 -36.84 2.71 0.02
CA PRO A 423 -36.95 1.26 0.18
C PRO A 423 -38.00 0.88 1.22
N GLU A 424 -38.60 -0.31 1.07
CA GLU A 424 -39.50 -0.90 2.06
C GLU A 424 -38.73 -1.66 3.16
N ILE A 425 -37.51 -2.14 2.84
CA ILE A 425 -36.61 -2.84 3.77
C ILE A 425 -35.26 -2.13 3.76
N LEU A 426 -34.70 -1.92 4.94
CA LEU A 426 -33.37 -1.38 5.12
C LEU A 426 -32.50 -2.40 5.87
N ILE A 427 -31.43 -2.85 5.23
CA ILE A 427 -30.44 -3.77 5.82
C ILE A 427 -29.18 -2.99 6.16
N LEU A 428 -28.83 -2.93 7.43
CA LEU A 428 -27.73 -2.11 7.96
C LEU A 428 -26.68 -2.99 8.65
N ASP A 429 -25.48 -3.09 8.08
CA ASP A 429 -24.39 -3.86 8.71
C ASP A 429 -23.52 -2.95 9.60
N GLU A 430 -23.68 -3.05 10.92
CA GLU A 430 -22.98 -2.26 11.96
C GLU A 430 -22.97 -0.74 11.71
N PRO A 431 -24.15 -0.10 11.50
CA PRO A 431 -24.25 1.25 10.95
C PRO A 431 -23.65 2.36 11.85
N THR A 432 -23.57 2.11 13.15
CA THR A 432 -23.14 3.05 14.20
C THR A 432 -21.78 2.68 14.81
N SER A 433 -21.10 1.68 14.25
CA SER A 433 -19.77 1.26 14.71
C SER A 433 -18.75 2.40 14.59
N GLY A 434 -18.11 2.73 15.70
CA GLY A 434 -17.15 3.84 15.81
C GLY A 434 -17.77 5.23 15.87
N VAL A 435 -19.10 5.37 15.88
CA VAL A 435 -19.77 6.67 16.00
C VAL A 435 -19.88 7.06 17.48
N ASP A 436 -19.65 8.33 17.81
CA ASP A 436 -19.79 8.87 19.17
C ASP A 436 -21.25 8.80 19.68
N PRO A 437 -21.48 8.86 21.01
CA PRO A 437 -22.82 8.71 21.60
C PRO A 437 -23.88 9.65 21.04
N VAL A 438 -23.54 10.93 20.89
CA VAL A 438 -24.52 11.96 20.47
C VAL A 438 -24.92 11.72 19.02
N ALA A 439 -23.94 11.49 18.14
CA ALA A 439 -24.22 11.16 16.74
C ALA A 439 -24.94 9.81 16.59
N ARG A 440 -24.66 8.83 17.47
CA ARG A 440 -25.36 7.54 17.50
C ARG A 440 -26.82 7.69 17.91
N ASP A 441 -27.13 8.51 18.89
CA ASP A 441 -28.52 8.78 19.31
C ASP A 441 -29.31 9.51 18.20
N ASN A 442 -28.68 10.48 17.54
CA ASN A 442 -29.29 11.13 16.37
C ASN A 442 -29.53 10.15 15.22
N PHE A 443 -28.59 9.22 14.99
CA PHE A 443 -28.76 8.15 14.00
C PHE A 443 -29.95 7.24 14.38
N TRP A 444 -30.04 6.82 15.64
CA TRP A 444 -31.16 6.02 16.13
C TRP A 444 -32.51 6.72 16.05
N ARG A 445 -32.57 8.03 16.33
CA ARG A 445 -33.78 8.83 16.11
C ARG A 445 -34.24 8.73 14.66
N THR A 446 -33.30 8.82 13.71
CA THR A 446 -33.60 8.68 12.28
C THR A 446 -34.10 7.28 11.93
N LEU A 447 -33.53 6.21 12.50
CA LEU A 447 -34.00 4.84 12.29
C LEU A 447 -35.41 4.63 12.83
N ILE A 448 -35.70 5.14 14.04
CA ILE A 448 -37.03 5.06 14.64
C ILE A 448 -38.03 5.82 13.77
N GLU A 449 -37.70 7.02 13.31
CA GLU A 449 -38.58 7.78 12.42
C GLU A 449 -38.84 7.07 11.08
N LEU A 450 -37.81 6.50 10.44
CA LEU A 450 -37.97 5.70 9.22
C LEU A 450 -38.88 4.49 9.45
N SER A 451 -38.70 3.77 10.55
CA SER A 451 -39.55 2.61 10.86
C SER A 451 -40.99 3.01 11.18
N ARG A 452 -41.17 4.03 12.02
CA ARG A 452 -42.48 4.35 12.60
C ARG A 452 -43.32 5.29 11.74
N LYS A 453 -42.70 6.27 11.05
CA LYS A 453 -43.41 7.23 10.18
C LYS A 453 -43.51 6.73 8.74
N ASP A 454 -42.42 6.15 8.22
CA ASP A 454 -42.35 5.74 6.81
C ASP A 454 -42.67 4.24 6.61
N GLY A 455 -42.85 3.48 7.69
CA GLY A 455 -43.22 2.05 7.66
C GLY A 455 -42.08 1.13 7.20
N VAL A 456 -40.84 1.61 7.20
CA VAL A 456 -39.67 0.86 6.73
C VAL A 456 -39.34 -0.27 7.71
N THR A 457 -39.12 -1.47 7.20
CA THR A 457 -38.63 -2.58 8.02
C THR A 457 -37.11 -2.53 8.11
N ILE A 458 -36.56 -2.52 9.32
CA ILE A 458 -35.12 -2.32 9.52
C ILE A 458 -34.50 -3.59 10.08
N PHE A 459 -33.56 -4.17 9.34
CA PHE A 459 -32.73 -5.27 9.78
C PHE A 459 -31.29 -4.78 9.98
N LEU A 460 -30.87 -4.61 11.23
CA LEU A 460 -29.54 -4.08 11.55
C LEU A 460 -28.70 -5.09 12.31
N SER A 461 -27.40 -5.12 12.06
CA SER A 461 -26.45 -5.83 12.92
C SER A 461 -25.84 -4.82 13.88
N THR A 462 -25.66 -5.23 15.13
CA THR A 462 -24.94 -4.43 16.12
C THR A 462 -24.16 -5.35 17.04
N HIS A 463 -23.12 -4.81 17.66
CA HIS A 463 -22.41 -5.44 18.77
C HIS A 463 -22.53 -4.60 20.06
N PHE A 464 -23.37 -3.55 20.04
CA PHE A 464 -23.65 -2.69 21.19
C PHE A 464 -24.92 -3.14 21.90
N MET A 465 -24.83 -3.37 23.19
CA MET A 465 -25.98 -3.81 23.99
C MET A 465 -27.03 -2.70 24.08
N ASN A 466 -26.62 -1.45 24.30
CA ASN A 466 -27.54 -0.30 24.38
C ASN A 466 -28.32 -0.07 23.08
N GLU A 467 -27.77 -0.51 21.94
CA GLU A 467 -28.48 -0.49 20.65
C GLU A 467 -29.41 -1.68 20.50
N ALA A 468 -28.94 -2.87 20.87
CA ALA A 468 -29.76 -4.07 20.89
C ALA A 468 -30.98 -3.93 21.81
N GLU A 469 -30.86 -3.17 22.91
CA GLU A 469 -31.97 -2.82 23.80
C GLU A 469 -33.01 -1.89 23.16
N ARG A 470 -32.63 -1.14 22.11
CA ARG A 470 -33.54 -0.26 21.35
C ARG A 470 -34.28 -1.00 20.23
N CYS A 471 -33.87 -2.21 19.90
CA CYS A 471 -34.53 -3.04 18.89
C CYS A 471 -35.84 -3.60 19.43
N ASP A 472 -36.81 -3.79 18.54
CA ASP A 472 -38.09 -4.44 18.87
C ASP A 472 -37.84 -5.90 19.27
N ARG A 473 -37.05 -6.61 18.47
CA ARG A 473 -36.55 -7.97 18.75
C ARG A 473 -35.12 -8.12 18.32
N ILE A 474 -34.42 -9.04 18.98
CA ILE A 474 -33.02 -9.36 18.67
C ILE A 474 -32.83 -10.85 18.46
N SER A 475 -31.83 -11.19 17.66
CA SER A 475 -31.30 -12.54 17.54
C SER A 475 -29.86 -12.58 18.03
N LEU A 476 -29.55 -13.56 18.88
CA LEU A 476 -28.20 -13.84 19.34
C LEU A 476 -27.59 -14.92 18.44
N MET A 477 -26.48 -14.63 17.78
CA MET A 477 -25.82 -15.52 16.82
C MET A 477 -24.38 -15.83 17.20
N HIS A 478 -23.99 -17.10 17.12
CA HIS A 478 -22.62 -17.55 17.29
C HIS A 478 -22.27 -18.70 16.34
N ALA A 479 -21.04 -18.71 15.81
CA ALA A 479 -20.50 -19.77 14.96
C ALA A 479 -21.45 -20.26 13.84
N GLY A 480 -22.11 -19.33 13.15
CA GLY A 480 -23.04 -19.64 12.06
C GLY A 480 -24.46 -19.97 12.50
N ARG A 481 -24.76 -20.05 13.80
CA ARG A 481 -26.05 -20.49 14.35
C ARG A 481 -26.74 -19.40 15.13
N VAL A 482 -28.07 -19.36 15.04
CA VAL A 482 -28.91 -18.55 15.93
C VAL A 482 -29.13 -19.31 17.23
N LEU A 483 -28.71 -18.70 18.34
CA LEU A 483 -28.77 -19.27 19.68
C LEU A 483 -30.07 -18.90 20.42
N ALA A 484 -30.55 -17.66 20.23
CA ALA A 484 -31.79 -17.17 20.82
C ALA A 484 -32.41 -16.09 19.94
N VAL A 485 -33.74 -15.93 20.01
CA VAL A 485 -34.50 -14.84 19.37
C VAL A 485 -35.60 -14.42 20.33
N GLY A 486 -35.76 -13.11 20.56
CA GLY A 486 -36.80 -12.58 21.44
C GLY A 486 -36.68 -11.07 21.61
N THR A 487 -37.59 -10.47 22.36
CA THR A 487 -37.41 -9.08 22.81
C THR A 487 -36.28 -9.01 23.84
N PRO A 488 -35.55 -7.89 23.96
CA PRO A 488 -34.51 -7.72 24.99
C PRO A 488 -35.04 -7.99 26.41
N GLY A 489 -36.28 -7.61 26.70
CA GLY A 489 -36.92 -7.83 27.99
C GLY A 489 -37.34 -9.28 28.25
N GLU A 490 -37.70 -10.06 27.23
CA GLU A 490 -37.93 -11.51 27.36
C GLU A 490 -36.62 -12.24 27.65
N LEU A 491 -35.57 -11.95 26.87
CA LEU A 491 -34.27 -12.63 27.02
C LEU A 491 -33.63 -12.41 28.40
N LYS A 492 -33.77 -11.20 28.97
CA LYS A 492 -33.34 -10.89 30.34
C LYS A 492 -34.14 -11.68 31.40
N ARG A 493 -35.46 -11.72 31.25
CA ARG A 493 -36.35 -12.46 32.17
C ARG A 493 -36.11 -13.97 32.12
N ASP A 494 -35.94 -14.54 30.93
CA ASP A 494 -35.75 -15.98 30.72
C ASP A 494 -34.46 -16.50 31.35
N ARG A 495 -33.43 -15.64 31.46
CA ARG A 495 -32.13 -15.99 32.04
C ARG A 495 -31.91 -15.45 33.47
N GLY A 496 -32.85 -14.64 33.99
CA GLY A 496 -32.75 -14.07 35.35
C GLY A 496 -31.57 -13.11 35.52
N MET A 497 -31.25 -12.31 34.50
CA MET A 497 -30.13 -11.37 34.49
C MET A 497 -30.62 -9.93 34.32
N ASP A 498 -29.89 -8.97 34.89
CA ASP A 498 -30.30 -7.57 34.91
C ASP A 498 -29.92 -6.85 33.61
N THR A 499 -28.84 -7.30 32.96
CA THR A 499 -28.31 -6.67 31.75
C THR A 499 -28.33 -7.61 30.55
N LEU A 500 -28.50 -7.04 29.36
CA LEU A 500 -28.44 -7.82 28.11
C LEU A 500 -27.02 -8.33 27.82
N GLU A 501 -25.99 -7.63 28.29
CA GLU A 501 -24.60 -8.05 28.16
C GLU A 501 -24.33 -9.38 28.88
N GLU A 502 -24.82 -9.53 30.11
CA GLU A 502 -24.70 -10.77 30.89
C GLU A 502 -25.41 -11.93 30.18
N VAL A 503 -26.62 -11.70 29.66
CA VAL A 503 -27.37 -12.70 28.87
C VAL A 503 -26.55 -13.13 27.67
N PHE A 504 -25.99 -12.17 26.94
CA PHE A 504 -25.18 -12.45 25.75
C PHE A 504 -23.94 -13.26 26.10
N ILE A 505 -23.19 -12.88 27.13
CA ILE A 505 -21.98 -13.59 27.58
C ILE A 505 -22.34 -15.02 28.00
N ALA A 506 -23.38 -15.21 28.83
CA ALA A 506 -23.81 -16.52 29.27
C ALA A 506 -24.21 -17.42 28.10
N VAL A 507 -24.94 -16.89 27.11
CA VAL A 507 -25.32 -17.62 25.89
C VAL A 507 -24.10 -18.02 25.07
N LEU A 508 -23.05 -17.19 25.01
CA LEU A 508 -21.80 -17.53 24.33
C LEU A 508 -20.95 -18.55 25.10
N GLU A 509 -20.94 -18.48 26.43
CA GLU A 509 -20.23 -19.42 27.31
C GLU A 509 -20.88 -20.81 27.27
N ASP A 510 -22.21 -20.88 27.28
CA ASP A 510 -22.99 -22.11 27.07
C ASP A 510 -22.65 -22.76 25.72
N ALA A 511 -22.41 -21.95 24.69
CA ALA A 511 -21.97 -22.39 23.37
C ALA A 511 -20.47 -22.79 23.32
N GLY A 512 -19.75 -22.73 24.44
CA GLY A 512 -18.37 -23.21 24.60
C GLY A 512 -17.28 -22.16 24.38
N MET A 513 -17.61 -20.87 24.22
CA MET A 513 -16.62 -19.80 24.17
C MET A 513 -16.16 -19.36 25.56
N GLY A 514 -14.91 -18.90 25.68
CA GLY A 514 -14.40 -18.30 26.93
C GLY A 514 -13.71 -19.27 27.90
N ARG A 515 -13.70 -20.58 27.64
CA ARG A 515 -12.93 -21.58 28.43
C ARG A 515 -11.42 -21.60 28.12
N ASP A 516 -10.82 -20.44 27.85
CA ASP A 516 -9.37 -20.34 27.63
C ASP A 516 -8.65 -20.30 28.97
N GLN A 517 -7.98 -21.40 29.33
CA GLN A 517 -7.02 -21.47 30.42
C GLN A 517 -5.78 -20.66 30.03
N GLY A 518 -5.83 -19.34 30.26
CA GLY A 518 -4.65 -18.49 30.13
C GLY A 518 -3.60 -18.95 31.14
N GLY A 519 -2.45 -19.42 30.66
CA GLY A 519 -1.33 -19.79 31.51
C GLY A 519 -0.77 -18.55 32.24
N ASP A 520 -0.29 -18.75 33.47
CA ASP A 520 0.33 -17.68 34.24
C ASP A 520 1.60 -17.16 33.55
N LEU A 521 1.65 -15.84 33.38
CA LEU A 521 2.86 -15.14 32.95
C LEU A 521 3.92 -15.26 34.07
N LYS A 522 5.21 -15.47 33.75
CA LYS A 522 6.30 -15.65 34.74
C LYS A 522 6.88 -14.32 35.20
N GLU A 523 7.03 -14.13 36.52
CA GLU A 523 7.49 -12.86 37.09
C GLU A 523 8.99 -12.65 36.80
N ARG A 524 9.33 -11.51 36.21
CA ARG A 524 10.73 -11.15 35.90
C ARG A 524 10.98 -9.66 36.15
N ALA A 525 12.14 -9.39 36.74
CA ALA A 525 12.67 -8.04 36.86
C ALA A 525 12.98 -7.49 35.46
N ALA A 526 12.39 -6.35 35.11
CA ALA A 526 12.67 -5.63 33.88
C ALA A 526 14.13 -5.17 33.88
N ALA A 527 14.96 -5.68 32.97
CA ALA A 527 16.25 -5.06 32.72
C ALA A 527 15.99 -3.82 31.84
N PRO A 528 16.45 -2.62 32.23
CA PRO A 528 16.29 -1.45 31.38
C PRO A 528 17.05 -1.68 30.05
N ALA A 529 16.31 -1.72 28.95
CA ALA A 529 16.88 -1.90 27.63
C ALA A 529 17.79 -0.69 27.31
N ARG A 530 19.10 -0.92 27.21
CA ARG A 530 20.05 0.13 26.80
C ARG A 530 19.82 0.46 25.33
N VAL A 531 19.18 1.59 25.04
CA VAL A 531 18.93 2.03 23.67
C VAL A 531 20.22 2.54 23.04
N ARG A 532 20.84 1.73 22.16
CA ARG A 532 22.01 2.13 21.36
C ARG A 532 21.63 3.17 20.31
N ARG A 533 22.57 4.09 19.99
CA ARG A 533 22.40 5.08 18.91
C ARG A 533 22.22 4.43 17.54
N PHE A 534 22.96 3.36 17.29
CA PHE A 534 22.83 2.48 16.13
C PHE A 534 22.93 1.03 16.60
N ASP A 535 22.03 0.18 16.10
CA ASP A 535 21.92 -1.23 16.43
C ASP A 535 21.78 -2.06 15.14
N PRO A 536 22.80 -2.85 14.77
CA PRO A 536 22.74 -3.77 13.63
C PRO A 536 21.56 -4.75 13.72
N GLY A 537 21.11 -5.11 14.92
CA GLY A 537 19.97 -5.99 15.13
C GLY A 537 18.66 -5.40 14.64
N ARG A 538 18.46 -4.08 14.81
CA ARG A 538 17.27 -3.36 14.31
C ARG A 538 17.27 -3.24 12.80
N LEU A 539 18.43 -2.92 12.21
CA LEU A 539 18.61 -2.91 10.76
C LEU A 539 18.31 -4.28 10.18
N TRP A 540 18.86 -5.34 10.77
CA TRP A 540 18.61 -6.71 10.35
C TRP A 540 17.16 -7.12 10.54
N ALA A 541 16.44 -6.63 11.56
CA ALA A 541 15.02 -6.89 11.74
C ALA A 541 14.18 -6.41 10.54
N TYR A 542 14.42 -5.18 10.06
CA TYR A 542 13.76 -4.68 8.85
C TYR A 542 14.19 -5.46 7.60
N ALA A 543 15.49 -5.76 7.45
CA ALA A 543 15.99 -6.52 6.30
C ALA A 543 15.40 -7.94 6.26
N SER A 544 15.39 -8.67 7.37
CA SER A 544 14.83 -10.01 7.45
C SER A 544 13.32 -10.01 7.19
N ARG A 545 12.61 -8.99 7.70
CA ARG A 545 11.17 -8.88 7.48
C ARG A 545 10.86 -8.61 6.02
N GLU A 546 11.54 -7.64 5.42
CA GLU A 546 11.34 -7.28 4.03
C GLU A 546 11.69 -8.46 3.10
N ALA A 547 12.78 -9.18 3.39
CA ALA A 547 13.15 -10.38 2.65
C ALA A 547 12.07 -11.47 2.73
N LEU A 548 11.50 -11.72 3.91
CA LEU A 548 10.40 -12.69 4.07
C LEU A 548 9.16 -12.31 3.24
N GLU A 549 8.80 -11.03 3.22
CA GLU A 549 7.68 -10.56 2.40
C GLU A 549 7.94 -10.76 0.91
N ILE A 550 9.14 -10.42 0.44
CA ILE A 550 9.51 -10.58 -0.97
C ILE A 550 9.55 -12.07 -1.35
N MET A 551 10.08 -12.95 -0.49
CA MET A 551 10.11 -14.40 -0.74
C MET A 551 8.71 -15.01 -0.81
N ARG A 552 7.75 -14.49 -0.04
CA ARG A 552 6.34 -14.93 -0.07
C ARG A 552 5.59 -14.39 -1.28
N ASP A 553 5.98 -13.22 -1.78
CA ASP A 553 5.44 -12.60 -2.99
C ASP A 553 6.18 -13.12 -4.24
N ARG A 554 5.81 -14.34 -4.67
CA ARG A 554 6.42 -15.01 -5.83
C ARG A 554 6.32 -14.17 -7.12
N ALA A 555 5.23 -13.43 -7.30
CA ALA A 555 5.03 -12.58 -8.48
C ALA A 555 6.03 -11.43 -8.50
N ARG A 556 6.21 -10.76 -7.36
CA ARG A 556 7.22 -9.70 -7.19
C ARG A 556 8.64 -10.21 -7.42
N LEU A 557 9.00 -11.37 -6.85
CA LEU A 557 10.32 -11.95 -7.04
C LEU A 557 10.56 -12.37 -8.51
N ALA A 558 9.56 -12.99 -9.14
CA ALA A 558 9.63 -13.35 -10.56
C ALA A 558 9.80 -12.10 -11.44
N PHE A 559 9.04 -11.03 -11.19
CA PHE A 559 9.18 -9.78 -11.92
C PHE A 559 10.58 -9.15 -11.75
N ALA A 560 11.13 -9.19 -10.53
CA ALA A 560 12.46 -8.64 -10.25
C ALA A 560 13.61 -9.41 -10.92
N LEU A 561 13.49 -10.72 -11.13
CA LEU A 561 14.54 -11.56 -11.72
C LEU A 561 14.35 -11.86 -13.21
N LEU A 562 13.12 -12.18 -13.62
CA LEU A 562 12.78 -12.54 -15.00
C LEU A 562 12.45 -11.32 -15.86
N GLY A 563 11.86 -10.26 -15.28
CA GLY A 563 11.53 -9.03 -16.01
C GLY A 563 12.74 -8.41 -16.72
N PRO A 564 13.87 -8.20 -16.02
CA PRO A 564 15.11 -7.75 -16.66
C PRO A 564 15.62 -8.66 -17.78
N ILE A 565 15.50 -9.97 -17.63
CA ILE A 565 15.95 -10.94 -18.66
C ILE A 565 15.06 -10.82 -19.89
N LEU A 566 13.73 -10.80 -19.72
CA LEU A 566 12.79 -10.65 -20.82
C LEU A 566 13.06 -9.36 -21.59
N LEU A 567 13.24 -8.24 -20.88
CA LEU A 567 13.57 -6.96 -21.50
C LEU A 567 14.94 -6.99 -22.18
N LEU A 568 15.96 -7.63 -21.59
CA LEU A 568 17.26 -7.80 -22.25
C LEU A 568 17.13 -8.59 -23.55
N LEU A 569 16.30 -9.63 -23.58
CA LEU A 569 16.00 -10.39 -24.79
C LEU A 569 15.29 -9.53 -25.84
N THR A 570 14.25 -8.80 -25.43
CA THR A 570 13.50 -7.90 -26.31
C THR A 570 14.38 -6.82 -26.91
N PHE A 571 15.21 -6.15 -26.11
CA PHE A 571 16.10 -5.08 -26.60
C PHE A 571 17.29 -5.64 -27.38
N GLY A 572 17.87 -6.77 -26.94
CA GLY A 572 19.03 -7.38 -27.58
C GLY A 572 18.75 -7.92 -28.98
N TYR A 573 17.54 -8.44 -29.23
CA TYR A 573 17.11 -8.84 -30.58
C TYR A 573 16.33 -7.75 -31.32
N GLY A 574 15.62 -6.87 -30.61
CA GLY A 574 14.73 -5.88 -31.20
C GLY A 574 15.43 -4.60 -31.67
N ILE A 575 16.56 -4.21 -31.06
CA ILE A 575 17.35 -3.04 -31.51
C ILE A 575 18.64 -3.53 -32.18
N SER A 576 18.59 -3.69 -33.50
CA SER A 576 19.78 -3.93 -34.32
C SER A 576 19.96 -2.81 -35.34
N PHE A 577 21.16 -2.24 -35.40
CA PHE A 577 21.58 -1.33 -36.47
C PHE A 577 22.42 -2.06 -37.53
N ASP A 578 22.58 -3.38 -37.41
CA ASP A 578 23.35 -4.19 -38.34
C ASP A 578 22.56 -4.32 -39.66
N VAL A 579 23.29 -4.27 -40.79
CA VAL A 579 22.74 -4.45 -42.14
C VAL A 579 22.99 -5.90 -42.55
N GLU A 580 21.99 -6.76 -42.37
CA GLU A 580 21.98 -8.14 -42.86
C GLU A 580 20.69 -8.33 -43.68
N ASN A 581 20.79 -9.00 -44.84
CA ASN A 581 19.67 -9.21 -45.77
C ASN A 581 18.92 -7.91 -46.16
N LEU A 582 19.65 -6.87 -46.56
CA LEU A 582 19.04 -5.61 -46.99
C LEU A 582 18.33 -5.80 -48.34
N PRO A 583 17.00 -5.59 -48.44
CA PRO A 583 16.29 -5.72 -49.71
C PRO A 583 16.84 -4.75 -50.75
N TYR A 584 17.39 -5.31 -51.83
CA TYR A 584 17.92 -4.52 -52.93
C TYR A 584 17.48 -5.04 -54.28
N ALA A 585 17.37 -4.13 -55.25
CA ALA A 585 17.15 -4.47 -56.64
C ALA A 585 17.98 -3.57 -57.54
N VAL A 586 18.10 -4.01 -58.79
CA VAL A 586 18.96 -3.37 -59.78
C VAL A 586 18.13 -2.91 -60.97
N PHE A 587 18.43 -1.72 -61.46
CA PHE A 587 18.00 -1.20 -62.75
C PHE A 587 19.21 -1.19 -63.70
N ASP A 588 19.46 -2.30 -64.41
CA ASP A 588 20.59 -2.46 -65.33
C ASP A 588 20.21 -2.12 -66.77
N GLN A 589 20.60 -0.92 -67.24
CA GLN A 589 20.37 -0.46 -68.61
C GLN A 589 21.50 -0.83 -69.57
N ASP A 590 22.66 -1.28 -69.08
CA ASP A 590 23.85 -1.60 -69.88
C ASP A 590 23.86 -3.07 -70.33
N GLN A 591 23.46 -3.97 -69.44
CA GLN A 591 23.41 -5.42 -69.65
C GLN A 591 24.70 -6.04 -70.23
N SER A 592 25.84 -5.38 -70.06
CA SER A 592 27.14 -5.85 -70.53
C SER A 592 27.72 -6.93 -69.63
N LEU A 593 28.82 -7.56 -70.05
CA LEU A 593 29.55 -8.49 -69.19
C LEU A 593 30.09 -7.78 -67.94
N GLN A 594 30.54 -6.53 -68.08
CA GLN A 594 31.10 -5.73 -67.00
C GLN A 594 30.02 -5.34 -65.98
N SER A 595 28.82 -4.92 -66.43
CA SER A 595 27.71 -4.60 -65.51
C SER A 595 27.29 -5.83 -64.70
N ARG A 596 27.13 -6.99 -65.36
CA ARG A 596 26.75 -8.25 -64.68
C ARG A 596 27.78 -8.69 -63.64
N GLN A 597 29.07 -8.62 -63.95
CA GLN A 597 30.13 -8.98 -62.99
C GLN A 597 30.17 -8.07 -61.76
N LEU A 598 29.87 -6.78 -61.94
CA LEU A 598 29.73 -5.86 -60.80
C LEU A 598 28.54 -6.26 -59.94
N LEU A 599 27.40 -6.54 -60.55
CA LEU A 599 26.15 -6.91 -59.84
C LEU A 599 26.25 -8.27 -59.15
N GLU A 600 26.92 -9.26 -59.76
CA GLU A 600 27.23 -10.55 -59.14
C GLU A 600 28.02 -10.39 -57.82
N SER A 601 28.84 -9.34 -57.72
CA SER A 601 29.58 -9.01 -56.50
C SER A 601 28.66 -8.53 -55.36
N PHE A 602 27.49 -7.96 -55.69
CA PHE A 602 26.44 -7.60 -54.73
C PHE A 602 25.56 -8.82 -54.38
N GLU A 603 25.20 -9.66 -55.37
CA GLU A 603 24.42 -10.88 -55.15
C GLU A 603 25.15 -11.92 -54.29
N GLY A 604 26.47 -12.02 -54.42
CA GLY A 604 27.30 -12.94 -53.63
C GLY A 604 27.55 -12.50 -52.17
N SER A 605 27.05 -11.33 -51.77
CA SER A 605 27.27 -10.75 -50.45
C SER A 605 26.17 -11.13 -49.46
N ARG A 606 26.54 -11.49 -48.23
CA ARG A 606 25.59 -11.77 -47.12
C ARG A 606 24.78 -10.55 -46.64
N TYR A 607 25.14 -9.35 -47.11
CA TYR A 607 24.53 -8.10 -46.63
C TYR A 607 23.28 -7.70 -47.42
N PHE A 608 23.07 -8.27 -48.61
CA PHE A 608 22.06 -7.85 -49.57
C PHE A 608 21.15 -9.02 -49.95
N GLU A 609 19.84 -8.79 -49.96
CA GLU A 609 18.84 -9.76 -50.42
C GLU A 609 18.29 -9.29 -51.76
N THR A 610 18.58 -10.03 -52.83
CA THR A 610 18.20 -9.66 -54.19
C THR A 610 16.70 -9.84 -54.42
N HIS A 611 16.03 -8.75 -54.79
CA HIS A 611 14.63 -8.74 -55.21
C HIS A 611 14.52 -8.67 -56.75
N ALA A 612 13.28 -8.79 -57.26
CA ALA A 612 13.01 -8.68 -58.69
C ALA A 612 13.63 -7.41 -59.31
N PRO A 613 14.30 -7.50 -60.47
CA PRO A 613 14.92 -6.35 -61.14
C PRO A 613 13.92 -5.23 -61.39
N ILE A 614 14.42 -4.00 -61.40
CA ILE A 614 13.63 -2.79 -61.64
C ILE A 614 13.54 -2.58 -63.16
N SER A 615 12.35 -2.27 -63.67
CA SER A 615 12.10 -2.09 -65.11
C SER A 615 12.02 -0.63 -65.55
N SER A 616 11.82 0.31 -64.61
CA SER A 616 11.75 1.74 -64.93
C SER A 616 12.15 2.65 -63.77
N PRO A 617 12.55 3.91 -64.02
CA PRO A 617 12.82 4.89 -62.95
C PRO A 617 11.62 5.16 -62.04
N ALA A 618 10.40 5.10 -62.58
CA ALA A 618 9.17 5.28 -61.79
C ALA A 618 8.95 4.10 -60.82
N GLU A 619 9.27 2.88 -61.26
CA GLU A 619 9.24 1.69 -60.41
C GLU A 619 10.31 1.76 -59.30
N LEU A 620 11.51 2.25 -59.62
CA LEU A 620 12.58 2.49 -58.63
C LEU A 620 12.08 3.38 -57.48
N ASP A 621 11.53 4.54 -57.83
CA ASP A 621 11.02 5.52 -56.87
C ASP A 621 9.82 4.97 -56.09
N GLN A 622 8.90 4.26 -56.75
CA GLN A 622 7.75 3.63 -56.09
C GLN A 622 8.18 2.58 -55.06
N ARG A 623 9.14 1.71 -55.40
CA ARG A 623 9.58 0.60 -54.54
C ARG A 623 10.46 1.06 -53.38
N LEU A 624 11.19 2.18 -53.53
CA LEU A 624 11.83 2.85 -52.40
C LEU A 624 10.80 3.54 -51.49
N LYS A 625 9.81 4.23 -52.06
CA LYS A 625 8.73 4.92 -51.30
C LYS A 625 7.84 3.95 -50.52
N SER A 626 7.51 2.80 -51.09
CA SER A 626 6.74 1.77 -50.41
C SER A 626 7.54 1.05 -49.31
N GLY A 627 8.86 1.24 -49.29
CA GLY A 627 9.77 0.55 -48.39
C GLY A 627 10.03 -0.91 -48.77
N GLU A 628 9.58 -1.35 -49.95
CA GLU A 628 9.89 -2.68 -50.50
C GLU A 628 11.39 -2.86 -50.72
N LEU A 629 12.05 -1.81 -51.21
CA LEU A 629 13.50 -1.74 -51.37
C LEU A 629 14.10 -0.76 -50.37
N LYS A 630 15.27 -1.10 -49.82
CA LYS A 630 16.09 -0.22 -48.99
C LYS A 630 17.35 0.26 -49.69
N LEU A 631 17.71 -0.40 -50.78
CA LEU A 631 18.81 -0.07 -51.67
C LEU A 631 18.36 -0.30 -53.12
N ALA A 632 18.65 0.64 -54.01
CA ALA A 632 18.50 0.45 -55.46
C ALA A 632 19.80 0.85 -56.17
N ILE A 633 20.25 0.01 -57.10
CA ILE A 633 21.44 0.27 -57.91
C ILE A 633 21.00 0.51 -59.36
N GLU A 634 21.37 1.64 -59.92
CA GLU A 634 21.10 2.01 -61.31
C GLU A 634 22.42 2.00 -62.09
N VAL A 635 22.48 1.16 -63.14
CA VAL A 635 23.61 1.10 -64.07
C VAL A 635 23.18 1.80 -65.36
N PRO A 636 23.86 2.91 -65.77
CA PRO A 636 23.49 3.65 -66.97
C PRO A 636 23.86 2.87 -68.24
N PRO A 637 23.25 3.20 -69.40
CA PRO A 637 23.66 2.62 -70.68
C PRO A 637 25.14 2.93 -71.00
N ASP A 638 25.79 2.05 -71.77
CA ASP A 638 27.21 2.14 -72.17
C ASP A 638 28.25 1.97 -71.04
N PHE A 639 27.85 1.64 -69.80
CA PHE A 639 28.75 1.45 -68.65
C PHE A 639 29.96 0.55 -68.96
N GLY A 640 29.74 -0.66 -69.47
CA GLY A 640 30.83 -1.60 -69.77
C GLY A 640 31.74 -1.12 -70.89
N ARG A 641 31.18 -0.42 -71.87
CA ARG A 641 31.93 0.16 -72.99
C ARG A 641 32.84 1.30 -72.54
N ASP A 642 32.34 2.17 -71.67
CA ASP A 642 33.11 3.28 -71.13
C ASP A 642 34.19 2.79 -70.15
N LEU A 643 33.88 1.78 -69.33
CA LEU A 643 34.87 1.15 -68.45
C LEU A 643 36.05 0.54 -69.23
N MET A 644 35.77 -0.17 -70.33
CA MET A 644 36.79 -0.77 -71.20
C MET A 644 37.62 0.27 -71.98
N ARG A 645 37.14 1.51 -72.10
CA ARG A 645 37.84 2.63 -72.75
C ARG A 645 38.64 3.48 -71.77
N GLU A 646 38.84 2.99 -70.54
CA GLU A 646 39.50 3.72 -69.45
C GLU A 646 38.80 5.06 -69.13
N ARG A 647 37.49 5.14 -69.36
CA ARG A 647 36.65 6.24 -68.88
C ARG A 647 36.11 5.91 -67.49
N SER A 648 35.55 6.93 -66.82
CA SER A 648 34.99 6.83 -65.46
C SER A 648 33.46 6.88 -65.48
N PRO A 649 32.75 5.78 -65.81
CA PRO A 649 31.29 5.77 -65.77
C PRO A 649 30.77 5.83 -64.33
N GLU A 650 29.65 6.53 -64.12
CA GLU A 650 29.02 6.71 -62.81
C GLU A 650 27.83 5.76 -62.65
N ILE A 651 27.69 5.12 -61.48
CA ILE A 651 26.52 4.31 -61.13
C ILE A 651 25.65 5.06 -60.12
N GLY A 652 24.33 4.99 -60.28
CA GLY A 652 23.37 5.51 -59.32
C GLY A 652 23.20 4.55 -58.16
N VAL A 653 23.36 5.01 -56.93
CA VAL A 653 23.08 4.21 -55.72
C VAL A 653 22.11 4.99 -54.84
N TYR A 654 20.89 4.49 -54.72
CA TYR A 654 19.84 5.10 -53.92
C TYR A 654 19.64 4.29 -52.64
N VAL A 655 19.89 4.92 -51.49
CA VAL A 655 19.79 4.30 -50.16
C VAL A 655 18.67 4.98 -49.37
N ASP A 656 17.82 4.20 -48.69
CA ASP A 656 16.82 4.74 -47.77
C ASP A 656 17.49 5.41 -46.56
N GLY A 657 17.48 6.75 -46.56
CA GLY A 657 18.06 7.60 -45.52
C GLY A 657 17.20 7.81 -44.28
N ALA A 658 16.00 7.21 -44.18
CA ALA A 658 15.11 7.39 -43.02
C ALA A 658 15.75 6.93 -41.70
N MET A 659 16.74 6.02 -41.76
CA MET A 659 17.59 5.61 -40.64
C MET A 659 19.07 5.94 -40.93
N PRO A 660 19.59 7.12 -40.53
CA PRO A 660 20.91 7.61 -40.94
C PRO A 660 22.07 6.64 -40.68
N PHE A 661 22.10 5.96 -39.53
CA PHE A 661 23.17 5.02 -39.18
C PHE A 661 23.18 3.76 -40.06
N ARG A 662 21.99 3.22 -40.38
CA ARG A 662 21.89 2.08 -41.30
C ARG A 662 22.25 2.51 -42.72
N ALA A 663 21.81 3.69 -43.15
CA ALA A 663 22.14 4.23 -44.47
C ALA A 663 23.64 4.46 -44.68
N GLU A 664 24.34 5.05 -43.69
CA GLU A 664 25.81 5.20 -43.74
C GLU A 664 26.54 3.85 -43.73
N THR A 665 26.04 2.87 -42.97
CA THR A 665 26.59 1.51 -42.99
C THR A 665 26.40 0.84 -44.35
N THR A 666 25.22 0.94 -44.96
CA THR A 666 24.93 0.47 -46.32
C THR A 666 25.84 1.15 -47.34
N ARG A 667 26.01 2.48 -47.26
CA ARG A 667 26.92 3.24 -48.12
C ARG A 667 28.35 2.72 -48.04
N GLY A 668 28.85 2.45 -46.83
CA GLY A 668 30.18 1.88 -46.62
C GLY A 668 30.34 0.50 -47.27
N TYR A 669 29.33 -0.38 -47.16
CA TYR A 669 29.37 -1.69 -47.81
C TYR A 669 29.33 -1.60 -49.33
N VAL A 670 28.47 -0.74 -49.90
CA VAL A 670 28.40 -0.53 -51.35
C VAL A 670 29.73 -0.02 -51.89
N GLN A 671 30.34 0.95 -51.21
CA GLN A 671 31.66 1.48 -51.59
C GLN A 671 32.75 0.40 -51.49
N GLY A 672 32.72 -0.44 -50.47
CA GLY A 672 33.68 -1.55 -50.30
C GLY A 672 33.59 -2.59 -51.42
N ILE A 673 32.39 -2.99 -51.81
CA ILE A 673 32.17 -3.94 -52.92
C ILE A 673 32.63 -3.33 -54.25
N ALA A 674 32.28 -2.06 -54.52
CA ALA A 674 32.70 -1.37 -55.74
C ALA A 674 34.23 -1.24 -55.82
N GLN A 675 34.91 -0.93 -54.72
CA GLN A 675 36.38 -0.88 -54.65
C GLN A 675 37.02 -2.26 -54.87
N SER A 676 36.46 -3.32 -54.28
CA SER A 676 36.93 -4.69 -54.49
C SER A 676 36.80 -5.12 -55.95
N TYR A 677 35.66 -4.82 -56.59
CA TYR A 677 35.43 -5.10 -58.00
C TYR A 677 36.44 -4.39 -58.90
N LEU A 678 36.71 -3.10 -58.65
CA LEU A 678 37.68 -2.33 -59.43
C LEU A 678 39.11 -2.90 -59.28
N ALA A 679 39.51 -3.29 -58.07
CA ALA A 679 40.81 -3.91 -57.82
C ALA A 679 40.94 -5.26 -58.57
N ASP A 680 39.90 -6.10 -58.53
CA ASP A 680 39.86 -7.37 -59.23
C ASP A 680 39.86 -7.20 -60.75
N ALA A 681 39.15 -6.20 -61.27
CA ALA A 681 39.12 -5.88 -62.69
C ALA A 681 40.50 -5.45 -63.20
N GLN A 682 41.20 -4.57 -62.47
CA GLN A 682 42.56 -4.13 -62.82
C GLN A 682 43.57 -5.28 -62.80
N LEU A 683 43.50 -6.16 -61.79
CA LEU A 683 44.31 -7.38 -61.71
C LEU A 683 44.12 -8.27 -62.94
N ARG A 684 42.88 -8.45 -63.41
CA ARG A 684 42.56 -9.28 -64.59
C ARG A 684 43.06 -8.66 -65.90
N THR A 685 43.04 -7.34 -66.02
CA THR A 685 43.39 -6.64 -67.27
C THR A 685 44.89 -6.37 -67.42
N GLN A 686 45.58 -6.00 -66.33
CA GLN A 686 46.98 -5.53 -66.40
C GLN A 686 47.99 -6.51 -65.76
N GLY A 687 47.53 -7.57 -65.10
CA GLY A 687 48.39 -8.58 -64.47
C GLY A 687 49.20 -8.06 -63.26
N GLN A 688 49.00 -6.79 -62.87
CA GLN A 688 49.58 -6.16 -61.69
C GLN A 688 48.50 -5.40 -60.93
N ALA A 689 48.50 -5.49 -59.60
CA ALA A 689 47.66 -4.65 -58.75
C ALA A 689 48.26 -3.23 -58.70
N VAL A 690 47.73 -2.31 -59.49
CA VAL A 690 48.06 -0.88 -59.40
C VAL A 690 47.10 -0.24 -58.38
N PRO A 691 47.59 0.41 -57.30
CA PRO A 691 46.69 1.07 -56.36
C PRO A 691 45.91 2.20 -57.05
N VAL A 692 44.57 2.13 -57.01
CA VAL A 692 43.65 3.15 -57.59
C VAL A 692 43.88 4.55 -57.00
N TYR A 693 44.40 4.62 -55.78
CA TYR A 693 44.74 5.86 -55.08
C TYR A 693 46.18 5.80 -54.55
N PRO A 694 46.92 6.92 -54.53
CA PRO A 694 48.28 6.98 -53.97
C PRO A 694 48.32 6.82 -52.44
N ILE A 695 47.15 6.81 -51.78
CA ILE A 695 46.99 6.67 -50.33
C ILE A 695 45.92 5.62 -50.05
N THR A 696 46.29 4.56 -49.33
CA THR A 696 45.35 3.56 -48.82
C THR A 696 44.92 3.93 -47.41
N ILE A 697 43.64 4.21 -47.21
CA ILE A 697 43.05 4.43 -45.88
C ILE A 697 42.36 3.15 -45.45
N GLU A 698 42.93 2.44 -44.48
CA GLU A 698 42.32 1.23 -43.89
C GLU A 698 41.62 1.58 -42.57
N PRO A 699 40.27 1.66 -42.53
CA PRO A 699 39.56 1.84 -41.29
C PRO A 699 39.68 0.57 -40.42
N ARG A 700 40.36 0.68 -39.27
CA ARG A 700 40.51 -0.41 -38.32
C ARG A 700 39.82 -0.08 -37.00
N TYR A 701 38.66 -0.70 -36.76
CA TYR A 701 37.99 -0.59 -35.47
C TYR A 701 38.82 -1.23 -34.36
N ARG A 702 39.21 -0.45 -33.35
CA ARG A 702 40.02 -0.98 -32.24
C ARG A 702 39.22 -1.86 -31.30
N TYR A 703 37.93 -1.59 -31.17
CA TYR A 703 36.96 -2.30 -30.34
C TYR A 703 35.75 -2.68 -31.18
N ASN A 704 35.15 -3.84 -30.91
CA ASN A 704 34.04 -4.39 -31.71
C ASN A 704 34.36 -4.44 -33.23
N GLN A 705 35.45 -5.13 -33.61
CA GLN A 705 35.91 -5.22 -35.01
C GLN A 705 34.85 -5.73 -35.99
N ALA A 706 33.99 -6.64 -35.54
CA ALA A 706 32.89 -7.17 -36.32
C ALA A 706 31.71 -6.20 -36.45
N PHE A 707 31.80 -5.01 -35.82
CA PHE A 707 30.79 -3.95 -35.83
C PHE A 707 29.36 -4.44 -35.50
N LYS A 708 29.24 -5.42 -34.59
CA LYS A 708 27.94 -5.99 -34.21
C LYS A 708 27.24 -5.10 -33.20
N SER A 709 25.99 -4.73 -33.47
CA SER A 709 25.14 -3.92 -32.58
C SER A 709 24.98 -4.57 -31.20
N VAL A 710 24.84 -5.89 -31.17
CA VAL A 710 24.67 -6.69 -29.94
C VAL A 710 25.79 -6.46 -28.93
N ASN A 711 27.05 -6.32 -29.40
CA ASN A 711 28.21 -6.10 -28.52
C ASN A 711 28.21 -4.74 -27.82
N ALA A 712 27.48 -3.75 -28.35
CA ALA A 712 27.35 -2.42 -27.76
C ALA A 712 26.02 -2.27 -26.98
N MET A 713 24.93 -2.82 -27.51
CA MET A 713 23.59 -2.68 -26.94
C MET A 713 23.41 -3.51 -25.66
N VAL A 714 23.85 -4.77 -25.63
CA VAL A 714 23.63 -5.66 -24.48
C VAL A 714 24.21 -5.09 -23.16
N PRO A 715 25.49 -4.63 -23.11
CA PRO A 715 26.03 -3.99 -21.90
C PRO A 715 25.27 -2.73 -21.47
N SER A 716 24.75 -1.97 -22.45
CA SER A 716 24.01 -0.73 -22.22
C SER A 716 22.59 -0.98 -21.68
N VAL A 717 21.94 -2.03 -22.18
CA VAL A 717 20.62 -2.45 -21.70
C VAL A 717 20.71 -2.99 -20.27
N ILE A 718 21.80 -3.69 -19.90
CA ILE A 718 22.04 -4.09 -18.51
C ILE A 718 22.04 -2.87 -17.56
N MET A 719 22.69 -1.77 -17.96
CA MET A 719 22.67 -0.51 -17.22
C MET A 719 21.25 0.05 -17.05
N LEU A 720 20.41 -0.03 -18.10
CA LEU A 720 19.01 0.41 -18.05
C LEU A 720 18.15 -0.49 -17.14
N MET A 721 18.34 -1.81 -17.19
CA MET A 721 17.57 -2.74 -16.37
C MET A 721 17.85 -2.60 -14.88
N LEU A 722 19.13 -2.38 -14.52
CA LEU A 722 19.57 -2.25 -13.13
C LEU A 722 19.19 -0.92 -12.47
N ILE A 723 18.76 0.08 -13.25
CA ILE A 723 18.17 1.31 -12.69
C ILE A 723 16.66 1.28 -12.62
N LEU A 724 15.99 0.68 -13.61
CA LEU A 724 14.53 0.73 -13.69
C LEU A 724 13.87 -0.14 -12.62
N ILE A 725 14.12 -1.46 -12.66
CA ILE A 725 13.37 -2.43 -11.84
C ILE A 725 13.74 -2.30 -10.35
N PRO A 726 15.04 -2.25 -9.96
CA PRO A 726 15.40 -2.12 -8.54
C PRO A 726 14.91 -0.82 -7.89
N ALA A 727 14.95 0.30 -8.61
CA ALA A 727 14.49 1.59 -8.06
C ALA A 727 12.98 1.58 -7.80
N ILE A 728 12.17 1.10 -8.77
CA ILE A 728 10.71 1.00 -8.61
C ILE A 728 10.36 0.11 -7.42
N MET A 729 10.99 -1.05 -7.33
CA MET A 729 10.75 -2.03 -6.27
C MET A 729 11.07 -1.47 -4.88
N THR A 730 12.21 -0.78 -4.77
CA THR A 730 12.61 -0.15 -3.52
C THR A 730 11.68 1.00 -3.13
N ALA A 731 11.22 1.80 -4.11
CA ALA A 731 10.26 2.87 -3.86
C ALA A 731 8.92 2.32 -3.33
N LEU A 732 8.40 1.26 -3.97
CA LEU A 732 7.18 0.58 -3.54
C LEU A 732 7.27 0.00 -2.13
N GLY A 733 8.43 -0.53 -1.74
CA GLY A 733 8.66 -1.12 -0.41
C GLY A 733 8.41 -0.17 0.77
N VAL A 734 8.66 1.14 0.59
CA VAL A 734 8.39 2.17 1.60
C VAL A 734 6.99 2.76 1.44
N VAL A 735 6.54 3.00 0.21
CA VAL A 735 5.22 3.61 -0.05
C VAL A 735 4.07 2.71 0.38
N LYS A 736 4.22 1.39 0.21
CA LYS A 736 3.27 0.40 0.74
C LYS A 736 3.06 0.54 2.25
N GLU A 737 4.09 0.88 3.02
CA GLU A 737 3.96 1.09 4.47
C GLU A 737 3.27 2.40 4.83
N LYS A 738 3.49 3.44 4.03
CA LYS A 738 2.79 4.71 4.19
C LYS A 738 1.29 4.55 3.93
N GLU A 739 0.91 3.83 2.87
CA GLU A 739 -0.49 3.56 2.55
C GLU A 739 -1.17 2.64 3.56
N THR A 740 -0.48 1.58 4.01
CA THR A 740 -1.04 0.63 4.99
C THR A 740 -1.06 1.17 6.43
N GLY A 741 -0.35 2.26 6.71
CA GLY A 741 -0.21 2.85 8.05
C GLY A 741 0.82 2.16 8.94
N SER A 742 1.44 1.06 8.50
CA SER A 742 2.48 0.33 9.24
C SER A 742 3.77 1.15 9.44
N ILE A 743 3.93 2.27 8.73
CA ILE A 743 5.00 3.26 8.95
C ILE A 743 4.98 3.85 10.38
N THR A 744 3.82 3.82 11.07
CA THR A 744 3.71 4.24 12.48
C THR A 744 4.61 3.42 13.41
N ASN A 745 4.84 2.14 13.12
CA ASN A 745 5.81 1.30 13.84
C ASN A 745 7.23 1.85 13.72
N PHE A 746 7.60 2.35 12.53
CA PHE A 746 8.87 3.04 12.38
C PHE A 746 8.91 4.31 13.23
N GLN A 747 7.80 5.02 13.45
CA GLN A 747 7.78 6.28 14.23
C GLN A 747 7.82 6.02 15.74
N SER A 748 7.09 5.02 16.24
CA SER A 748 6.93 4.72 17.67
C SER A 748 8.09 3.91 18.28
N THR A 749 8.90 3.24 17.46
CA THR A 749 10.00 2.40 17.94
C THR A 749 11.34 3.17 17.98
N PRO A 750 12.34 2.69 18.74
CA PRO A 750 13.63 3.40 18.91
C PRO A 750 14.53 3.37 17.64
N VAL A 751 14.01 2.90 16.51
CA VAL A 751 14.69 2.76 15.22
C VAL A 751 15.07 4.13 14.63
N THR A 752 16.25 4.24 14.06
CA THR A 752 16.72 5.44 13.36
C THR A 752 16.35 5.43 11.88
N ARG A 753 16.33 6.61 11.24
CA ARG A 753 16.09 6.74 9.79
C ARG A 753 17.08 5.90 8.97
N LEU A 754 18.34 5.88 9.38
CA LEU A 754 19.40 5.13 8.70
C LEU A 754 19.18 3.61 8.79
N GLU A 755 18.87 3.09 9.99
CA GLU A 755 18.59 1.66 10.18
C GLU A 755 17.38 1.21 9.37
N PHE A 756 16.32 2.03 9.35
CA PHE A 756 15.12 1.76 8.57
C PHE A 756 15.41 1.75 7.06
N LEU A 757 16.06 2.79 6.54
CA LEU A 757 16.36 2.92 5.11
C LEU A 757 17.32 1.82 4.63
N LEU A 758 18.42 1.57 5.34
CA LEU A 758 19.36 0.51 4.98
C LEU A 758 18.74 -0.89 5.14
N GLY A 759 17.98 -1.12 6.21
CA GLY A 759 17.27 -2.38 6.43
C GLY A 759 16.30 -2.67 5.29
N LYS A 760 15.60 -1.65 4.79
CA LYS A 760 14.76 -1.74 3.60
C LYS A 760 15.55 -1.97 2.32
N GLN A 761 16.68 -1.29 2.14
CA GLN A 761 17.49 -1.35 0.92
C GLN A 761 18.13 -2.72 0.68
N LEU A 762 18.65 -3.35 1.74
CA LEU A 762 19.52 -4.53 1.62
C LEU A 762 18.88 -5.70 0.84
N PRO A 763 17.63 -6.11 1.08
CA PRO A 763 17.01 -7.19 0.30
C PRO A 763 16.83 -6.84 -1.17
N TYR A 764 16.46 -5.60 -1.49
CA TYR A 764 16.34 -5.15 -2.88
C TYR A 764 17.70 -5.09 -3.57
N ALA A 765 18.75 -4.64 -2.87
CA ALA A 765 20.11 -4.65 -3.40
C ALA A 765 20.60 -6.08 -3.67
N ALA A 766 20.32 -7.04 -2.78
CA ALA A 766 20.68 -8.44 -2.98
C ALA A 766 19.97 -9.05 -4.20
N ILE A 767 18.66 -8.79 -4.37
CA ILE A 767 17.88 -9.26 -5.53
C ILE A 767 18.37 -8.62 -6.82
N ALA A 768 18.63 -7.30 -6.81
CA ALA A 768 19.13 -6.58 -7.97
C ALA A 768 20.54 -7.04 -8.37
N PHE A 769 21.41 -7.37 -7.41
CA PHE A 769 22.70 -7.96 -7.69
C PHE A 769 22.57 -9.39 -8.26
N GLY A 770 21.63 -10.19 -7.74
CA GLY A 770 21.26 -11.47 -8.34
C GLY A 770 20.78 -11.32 -9.78
N SER A 771 19.96 -10.30 -10.07
CA SER A 771 19.52 -9.96 -11.43
C SER A 771 20.69 -9.54 -12.33
N PHE A 772 21.66 -8.78 -11.82
CA PHE A 772 22.90 -8.49 -12.56
C PHE A 772 23.63 -9.78 -12.97
N VAL A 773 23.79 -10.73 -12.05
CA VAL A 773 24.45 -12.01 -12.34
C VAL A 773 23.71 -12.78 -13.45
N THR A 774 22.37 -12.85 -13.38
CA THR A 774 21.59 -13.52 -14.42
C THR A 774 21.71 -12.81 -15.77
N LEU A 775 21.68 -11.48 -15.80
CA LEU A 775 21.86 -10.70 -17.03
C LEU A 775 23.24 -10.91 -17.68
N VAL A 776 24.32 -10.99 -16.89
CA VAL A 776 25.67 -11.29 -17.41
C VAL A 776 25.73 -12.71 -17.99
N ILE A 777 25.10 -13.68 -17.32
CA ILE A 777 25.00 -15.06 -17.83
C ILE A 777 24.22 -15.08 -19.15
N THR A 778 23.09 -14.39 -19.23
CA THR A 778 22.29 -14.26 -20.46
C THR A 778 23.10 -13.60 -21.59
N ALA A 779 23.81 -12.50 -21.30
CA ALA A 779 24.68 -11.84 -22.27
C ALA A 779 25.74 -12.78 -22.85
N ARG A 780 26.33 -13.63 -22.00
CA ARG A 780 27.35 -14.61 -22.42
C ARG A 780 26.78 -15.80 -23.18
N LEU A 781 25.66 -16.38 -22.71
CA LEU A 781 25.13 -17.64 -23.24
C LEU A 781 24.23 -17.46 -24.46
N ILE A 782 23.44 -16.39 -24.50
CA ILE A 782 22.44 -16.16 -25.57
C ILE A 782 22.98 -15.24 -26.65
N PHE A 783 23.65 -14.16 -26.25
CA PHE A 783 24.14 -13.14 -27.18
C PHE A 783 25.61 -13.30 -27.57
N ASP A 784 26.31 -14.30 -27.00
CA ASP A 784 27.75 -14.54 -27.17
C ASP A 784 28.62 -13.28 -26.96
N VAL A 785 28.25 -12.46 -25.96
CA VAL A 785 29.00 -11.25 -25.59
C VAL A 785 29.88 -11.56 -24.37
N PRO A 786 31.18 -11.88 -24.54
CA PRO A 786 32.06 -12.16 -23.42
C PRO A 786 32.47 -10.88 -22.68
N VAL A 787 32.66 -10.99 -21.35
CA VAL A 787 33.34 -9.96 -20.56
C VAL A 787 34.84 -10.06 -20.84
N LYS A 788 35.40 -9.12 -21.59
CA LYS A 788 36.83 -9.11 -21.96
C LYS A 788 37.73 -8.56 -20.86
N GLY A 789 37.19 -7.69 -20.01
CA GLY A 789 37.92 -7.03 -18.92
C GLY A 789 37.85 -7.82 -17.62
N SER A 790 37.97 -7.09 -16.50
CA SER A 790 37.94 -7.69 -15.17
C SER A 790 36.51 -7.91 -14.66
N LEU A 791 36.10 -9.17 -14.53
CA LEU A 791 34.80 -9.53 -13.94
C LEU A 791 34.63 -9.03 -12.48
N PRO A 792 35.64 -9.11 -11.59
CA PRO A 792 35.55 -8.49 -10.27
C PRO A 792 35.33 -6.97 -10.30
N THR A 793 35.92 -6.28 -11.28
CA THR A 793 35.73 -4.82 -11.45
C THR A 793 34.31 -4.52 -11.88
N LEU A 794 33.77 -5.30 -12.84
CA LEU A 794 32.37 -5.19 -13.24
C LEU A 794 31.44 -5.44 -12.05
N ALA A 795 31.66 -6.51 -11.29
CA ALA A 795 30.85 -6.84 -10.11
C ALA A 795 30.89 -5.72 -9.04
N LEU A 796 32.05 -5.14 -8.76
CA LEU A 796 32.18 -4.03 -7.82
C LEU A 796 31.44 -2.78 -8.31
N GLY A 797 31.58 -2.44 -9.59
CA GLY A 797 30.84 -1.33 -10.20
C GLY A 797 29.33 -1.56 -10.21
N SER A 798 28.89 -2.78 -10.50
CA SER A 798 27.47 -3.16 -10.45
C SER A 798 26.91 -3.13 -9.04
N LEU A 799 27.69 -3.51 -8.02
CA LEU A 799 27.28 -3.37 -6.62
C LEU A 799 27.11 -1.89 -6.25
N ALA A 800 28.08 -1.04 -6.60
CA ALA A 800 27.97 0.41 -6.38
C ALA A 800 26.74 1.00 -7.09
N TYR A 801 26.49 0.58 -8.34
CA TYR A 801 25.33 1.02 -9.11
C TYR A 801 24.01 0.54 -8.49
N VAL A 802 23.91 -0.73 -8.11
CA VAL A 802 22.72 -1.28 -7.43
C VAL A 802 22.42 -0.54 -6.12
N LEU A 803 23.45 -0.20 -5.33
CA LEU A 803 23.26 0.62 -4.14
C LEU A 803 22.77 2.04 -4.49
N ALA A 804 23.27 2.63 -5.58
CA ALA A 804 22.80 3.93 -6.05
C ALA A 804 21.35 3.89 -6.53
N THR A 805 20.96 2.89 -7.32
CA THR A 805 19.62 2.82 -7.92
C THR A 805 18.54 2.44 -6.90
N THR A 806 18.85 1.53 -5.97
CA THR A 806 17.96 1.25 -4.83
C THR A 806 17.85 2.45 -3.88
N GLY A 807 18.97 3.15 -3.62
CA GLY A 807 18.97 4.41 -2.85
C GLY A 807 18.14 5.51 -3.50
N PHE A 808 18.19 5.64 -4.83
CA PHE A 808 17.34 6.53 -5.60
C PHE A 808 15.84 6.19 -5.42
N GLY A 809 15.48 4.90 -5.45
CA GLY A 809 14.11 4.45 -5.16
C GLY A 809 13.63 4.88 -3.76
N LEU A 810 14.49 4.76 -2.74
CA LEU A 810 14.20 5.25 -1.38
C LEU A 810 13.98 6.77 -1.36
N LEU A 811 14.79 7.53 -2.09
CA LEU A 811 14.63 8.98 -2.20
C LEU A 811 13.26 9.33 -2.81
N ILE A 812 12.89 8.72 -3.93
CA ILE A 812 11.58 8.97 -4.57
C ILE A 812 10.43 8.62 -3.61
N SER A 813 10.55 7.51 -2.88
CA SER A 813 9.55 7.08 -1.90
C SER A 813 9.23 8.14 -0.85
N SER A 814 10.16 9.06 -0.56
CA SER A 814 9.97 10.12 0.44
C SER A 814 9.00 11.21 -0.03
N PHE A 815 8.91 11.48 -1.34
CA PHE A 815 8.11 12.55 -1.93
C PHE A 815 6.70 12.11 -2.37
N VAL A 816 6.50 10.82 -2.60
CA VAL A 816 5.22 10.26 -3.06
C VAL A 816 4.45 9.62 -1.91
N ARG A 817 3.11 9.64 -2.02
CA ARG A 817 2.19 9.01 -1.06
C ARG A 817 1.47 7.78 -1.63
N SER A 818 1.38 7.69 -2.95
CA SER A 818 0.68 6.58 -3.64
C SER A 818 1.67 5.64 -4.36
N GLN A 819 1.39 4.33 -4.33
CA GLN A 819 2.15 3.31 -5.06
C GLN A 819 2.18 3.59 -6.57
N VAL A 820 1.05 4.01 -7.15
CA VAL A 820 0.97 4.33 -8.58
C VAL A 820 1.87 5.51 -8.91
N ALA A 821 1.82 6.58 -8.12
CA ALA A 821 2.70 7.73 -8.26
C ALA A 821 4.18 7.36 -8.11
N ALA A 822 4.50 6.44 -7.18
CA ALA A 822 5.86 5.95 -6.98
C ALA A 822 6.43 5.24 -8.21
N ILE A 823 5.64 4.37 -8.85
CA ILE A 823 6.05 3.65 -10.06
C ILE A 823 6.34 4.64 -11.19
N PHE A 824 5.39 5.52 -11.50
CA PHE A 824 5.54 6.46 -12.62
C PHE A 824 6.65 7.48 -12.38
N ALA A 825 6.72 8.09 -11.20
CA ALA A 825 7.77 9.07 -10.88
C ALA A 825 9.16 8.43 -10.95
N THR A 826 9.34 7.24 -10.38
CA THR A 826 10.62 6.53 -10.42
C THR A 826 10.99 6.15 -11.84
N ALA A 827 10.05 5.60 -12.63
CA ALA A 827 10.29 5.20 -14.01
C ALA A 827 10.66 6.38 -14.90
N ILE A 828 9.91 7.48 -14.86
CA ILE A 828 10.13 8.65 -15.71
C ILE A 828 11.48 9.30 -15.39
N ILE A 829 11.77 9.54 -14.11
CA ILE A 829 13.00 10.21 -13.68
C ILE A 829 14.22 9.31 -13.92
N ALA A 830 14.08 7.98 -13.85
CA ALA A 830 15.17 7.05 -14.14
C ALA A 830 15.42 6.86 -15.64
N ILE A 831 14.38 6.63 -16.44
CA ILE A 831 14.49 6.25 -17.86
C ILE A 831 15.01 7.41 -18.70
N ILE A 832 14.47 8.62 -18.51
CA ILE A 832 14.80 9.74 -19.40
C ILE A 832 16.32 10.01 -19.40
N PRO A 833 17.01 10.18 -18.24
CA PRO A 833 18.45 10.35 -18.22
C PRO A 833 19.22 9.10 -18.63
N ALA A 834 18.77 7.92 -18.21
CA ALA A 834 19.45 6.66 -18.53
C ALA A 834 19.44 6.33 -20.03
N VAL A 835 18.39 6.69 -20.77
CA VAL A 835 18.33 6.41 -22.22
C VAL A 835 18.97 7.54 -23.03
N ASN A 836 18.67 8.79 -22.71
CA ASN A 836 19.06 9.93 -23.56
C ASN A 836 20.44 10.51 -23.24
N PHE A 837 20.92 10.41 -21.99
CA PHE A 837 22.10 11.17 -21.54
C PHE A 837 23.21 10.30 -20.92
N SER A 838 23.04 8.99 -20.82
CA SER A 838 24.01 8.09 -20.18
C SER A 838 25.20 7.68 -21.05
N GLY A 839 25.11 7.87 -22.38
CA GLY A 839 26.04 7.24 -23.32
C GLY A 839 25.47 6.02 -24.04
N LEU A 840 24.19 5.68 -23.86
CA LEU A 840 23.52 4.58 -24.57
C LEU A 840 23.27 4.91 -26.05
N LEU A 841 22.62 6.05 -26.34
CA LEU A 841 22.35 6.50 -27.71
C LEU A 841 23.47 7.40 -28.26
N VAL A 842 23.92 8.36 -27.46
CA VAL A 842 24.95 9.35 -27.82
C VAL A 842 26.00 9.39 -26.72
N PRO A 843 27.31 9.27 -27.04
CA PRO A 843 28.37 9.35 -26.04
C PRO A 843 28.30 10.64 -25.23
N VAL A 844 28.49 10.53 -23.90
CA VAL A 844 28.41 11.68 -22.98
C VAL A 844 29.42 12.78 -23.32
N SER A 845 30.58 12.41 -23.88
CA SER A 845 31.61 13.34 -24.36
C SER A 845 31.15 14.21 -25.52
N SER A 846 30.19 13.75 -26.31
CA SER A 846 29.66 14.45 -27.49
C SER A 846 28.48 15.36 -27.15
N LEU A 847 27.92 15.26 -25.94
CA LEU A 847 26.83 16.11 -25.48
C LEU A 847 27.37 17.50 -25.11
N SER A 848 26.61 18.55 -25.45
CA SER A 848 26.93 19.94 -25.13
C SER A 848 25.96 20.54 -24.11
N GLY A 849 26.42 21.56 -23.38
CA GLY A 849 25.61 22.35 -22.45
C GLY A 849 24.84 21.52 -21.42
N GLY A 850 23.53 21.77 -21.32
CA GLY A 850 22.64 21.15 -20.33
C GLY A 850 22.49 19.63 -20.46
N ALA A 851 22.58 19.07 -21.67
CA ALA A 851 22.46 17.63 -21.89
C ALA A 851 23.62 16.86 -21.23
N ARG A 852 24.85 17.39 -21.31
CA ARG A 852 26.02 16.80 -20.65
C ARG A 852 25.91 16.88 -19.13
N PHE A 853 25.42 18.00 -18.60
CA PHE A 853 25.16 18.15 -17.17
C PHE A 853 24.15 17.12 -16.68
N MET A 854 23.02 16.97 -17.39
CA MET A 854 21.98 15.98 -17.05
C MET A 854 22.52 14.54 -17.06
N GLY A 855 23.40 14.19 -18.00
CA GLY A 855 24.07 12.89 -18.03
C GLY A 855 24.96 12.67 -16.81
N LEU A 856 25.89 13.59 -16.55
CA LEU A 856 26.85 13.48 -15.45
C LEU A 856 26.21 13.58 -14.05
N ALA A 857 25.03 14.19 -13.96
CA ALA A 857 24.24 14.29 -12.73
C ALA A 857 23.51 12.99 -12.34
N PHE A 858 23.63 11.91 -13.13
CA PHE A 858 22.98 10.64 -12.87
C PHE A 858 23.97 9.47 -12.85
N PRO A 859 23.79 8.46 -11.99
CA PRO A 859 24.73 7.34 -11.86
C PRO A 859 24.82 6.48 -13.14
N SER A 860 23.80 6.51 -14.00
CA SER A 860 23.76 5.73 -15.24
C SER A 860 24.90 6.10 -16.19
N ALA A 861 25.26 7.38 -16.31
CA ALA A 861 26.35 7.81 -17.18
C ALA A 861 27.72 7.24 -16.78
N TRP A 862 27.96 7.11 -15.48
CA TRP A 862 29.20 6.60 -14.92
C TRP A 862 29.25 5.06 -15.00
N TYR A 863 28.16 4.39 -14.62
CA TYR A 863 28.07 2.94 -14.74
C TYR A 863 28.09 2.45 -16.20
N GLN A 864 27.59 3.25 -17.15
CA GLN A 864 27.67 2.94 -18.58
C GLN A 864 29.14 2.77 -19.05
N GLN A 865 30.07 3.57 -18.55
CA GLN A 865 31.50 3.43 -18.87
C GLN A 865 32.08 2.13 -18.29
N VAL A 866 31.68 1.77 -17.06
CA VAL A 866 32.08 0.50 -16.43
C VAL A 866 31.54 -0.70 -17.19
N SER A 867 30.25 -0.69 -17.54
CA SER A 867 29.60 -1.79 -18.27
C SER A 867 30.21 -1.95 -19.66
N VAL A 868 30.15 -0.94 -20.52
CA VAL A 868 30.69 -1.04 -21.88
C VAL A 868 32.21 -1.24 -21.86
N GLY A 869 32.93 -0.60 -20.94
CA GLY A 869 34.38 -0.70 -20.79
C GLY A 869 34.87 -2.12 -20.50
N THR A 870 34.21 -2.83 -19.59
CA THR A 870 34.56 -4.21 -19.24
C THR A 870 34.14 -5.22 -20.31
N PHE A 871 32.97 -5.07 -20.93
CA PHE A 871 32.49 -5.96 -21.99
C PHE A 871 33.27 -5.79 -23.30
N THR A 872 33.50 -4.55 -23.75
CA THR A 872 34.01 -4.28 -25.11
C THR A 872 35.49 -3.88 -25.18
N LYS A 873 35.96 -3.10 -24.19
CA LYS A 873 37.29 -2.45 -24.21
C LYS A 873 38.35 -3.19 -23.37
N ALA A 874 37.97 -4.28 -22.70
CA ALA A 874 38.83 -5.05 -21.82
C ALA A 874 39.45 -4.26 -20.64
N LEU A 875 38.74 -3.24 -20.16
CA LEU A 875 39.22 -2.40 -19.05
C LEU A 875 39.20 -3.14 -17.70
N GLY A 876 40.14 -2.80 -16.83
CA GLY A 876 40.27 -3.32 -15.48
C GLY A 876 39.98 -2.26 -14.41
N PHE A 877 40.37 -2.56 -13.18
CA PHE A 877 40.13 -1.67 -12.04
C PHE A 877 40.91 -0.35 -12.14
N ALA A 878 42.13 -0.40 -12.68
CA ALA A 878 43.01 0.77 -12.78
C ALA A 878 42.40 1.90 -13.63
N GLU A 879 41.63 1.55 -14.66
CA GLU A 879 40.99 2.51 -15.55
C GLU A 879 39.60 2.94 -15.05
N LEU A 880 38.89 2.06 -14.35
CA LEU A 880 37.46 2.24 -14.01
C LEU A 880 37.19 2.65 -12.56
N TRP A 881 38.20 2.69 -11.68
CA TRP A 881 37.98 3.09 -10.29
C TRP A 881 37.34 4.49 -10.13
N PRO A 882 37.59 5.51 -10.97
CA PRO A 882 36.94 6.81 -10.82
C PRO A 882 35.42 6.72 -11.02
N ASP A 883 34.99 5.99 -12.06
CA ASP A 883 33.57 5.78 -12.36
C ASP A 883 32.86 5.00 -11.23
N ILE A 884 33.52 3.99 -10.68
CA ILE A 884 33.01 3.20 -9.54
C ILE A 884 32.84 4.08 -8.29
N VAL A 885 33.85 4.91 -7.98
CA VAL A 885 33.81 5.81 -6.82
C VAL A 885 32.69 6.84 -6.98
N VAL A 886 32.57 7.48 -8.15
CA VAL A 886 31.50 8.45 -8.40
C VAL A 886 30.12 7.79 -8.29
N THR A 887 29.97 6.58 -8.84
CA THR A 887 28.73 5.80 -8.70
C THR A 887 28.40 5.49 -7.24
N PHE A 888 29.40 5.15 -6.43
CA PHE A 888 29.23 4.92 -5.00
C PHE A 888 28.87 6.21 -4.23
N LEU A 889 29.44 7.36 -4.62
CA LEU A 889 29.08 8.67 -4.05
C LEU A 889 27.60 9.00 -4.32
N PHE A 890 27.05 8.65 -5.47
CA PHE A 890 25.60 8.76 -5.72
C PHE A 890 24.79 7.92 -4.74
N ALA A 891 25.22 6.69 -4.42
CA ALA A 891 24.56 5.86 -3.44
C ALA A 891 24.51 6.53 -2.05
N LEU A 892 25.64 7.08 -1.59
CA LEU A 892 25.69 7.82 -0.34
C LEU A 892 24.82 9.08 -0.38
N PHE A 893 24.86 9.83 -1.48
CA PHE A 893 24.05 11.02 -1.67
C PHE A 893 22.56 10.72 -1.61
N PHE A 894 22.06 9.71 -2.33
CA PHE A 894 20.64 9.38 -2.32
C PHE A 894 20.15 8.89 -0.97
N ILE A 895 20.95 8.10 -0.25
CA ILE A 895 20.63 7.69 1.13
C ILE A 895 20.60 8.91 2.06
N ALA A 896 21.57 9.82 1.96
CA ALA A 896 21.61 11.05 2.74
C ALA A 896 20.40 11.96 2.46
N ALA A 897 20.08 12.17 1.19
CA ALA A 897 18.91 12.93 0.77
C ALA A 897 17.61 12.27 1.27
N ALA A 898 17.50 10.94 1.17
CA ALA A 898 16.35 10.20 1.69
C ALA A 898 16.23 10.32 3.21
N MET A 899 17.33 10.34 3.96
CA MET A 899 17.33 10.57 5.41
C MET A 899 16.82 11.97 5.79
N VAL A 900 17.16 12.99 4.99
CA VAL A 900 16.70 14.36 5.20
C VAL A 900 15.21 14.48 4.86
N ALA A 901 14.77 13.88 3.75
CA ALA A 901 13.39 13.94 3.29
C ALA A 901 12.43 13.08 4.12
N LEU A 902 12.89 11.93 4.63
CA LEU A 902 12.09 11.04 5.46
C LEU A 902 11.86 11.64 6.86
N ARG A 903 10.61 11.95 7.17
CA ARG A 903 10.21 12.44 8.49
C ARG A 903 10.03 11.27 9.45
N LYS A 904 10.65 11.36 10.64
CA LYS A 904 10.54 10.38 11.73
C LYS A 904 9.24 10.56 12.55
N GLN A 905 8.61 11.72 12.45
CA GLN A 905 7.35 12.05 13.12
C GLN A 905 6.31 12.44 12.06
N GLY A 906 5.04 12.14 12.33
CA GLY A 906 3.89 12.66 11.58
C GLY A 906 3.80 14.19 11.65
N ALA A 907 2.93 14.73 10.78
CA ALA A 907 2.60 16.16 10.78
C ALA A 907 1.87 16.56 12.07
#